data_AF-A0A8C6PXP4-F1
#
_entry.id   AF-A0A8C6PXP4-F1
#
_cell.length_a   1.000
_cell.length_b   1.000
_cell.length_c   1.000
_cell.angle_alpha   90.00
_cell.angle_beta   90.00
_cell.angle_gamma   90.00
#
_symmetry.space_group_name_H-M   'P 1'
#
loop_
_entity.id
_entity.type
_entity.pdbx_description
1 polymer ?
#
loop_
_entity_poly.entity_id
_entity_poly.type
_entity_poly.pdbx_seq_one_letter_code
_entity_poly.pdbx_strand_id
1 'polypeptide(L)'
;MSDGAAAAQVVERVASSSEGRGFDSSSHQGYPAVVSLGKALHPTCLCWWWSEGPTAPNGSLASVGPPQGGCGYKVAHHHWQCVNVRVLASVCECPNKALYKCDYYYCFYCYYYCYNAAGTNLFILGYPVIQTSLMPTFVSFLWIQGRCAEDLYKGIQSSDAGVLCDSLKELAGVSKDVTFAQEFISRDVCFCFNLIMMHTLTAFMQLMDHGIVSWENLSSVFIKKIANFVNAKATDESIQQVSLDILENMVLSSHSLFLQVKLEVTMERLIAHLQVTNQQIQTKAMALLMALLQTAGDADRQVPLLFFCCLFQNIILSSGLVQDEMAHYLYVLQSVTLNSLEVRMRMPLDCYSQEQRDILHALRQAAFETDSENSLSHERRRSLCAKEFKKLGFSNNSNPGQDLVRTPPGLLALDTMHYFASRYPDAYSRFVLENSSREDKHECPFARSSIQLTLVLCEILRIGEPTSETGSDYHPIFFSQDKLLEELFCVCIQLLNKTWKEMRATQEDFDKVMQVVREQITRTLSSKPTSLELFKNKVNALNYGEILKLRQTERLHQEETLAPPVLELKERLKPELLELIRQQRLNRLCQGTMFRKVSSRRRQDKLWYCRLSPNHKMLHFGDIEEDAENPPIETLQDKIPVSDIKGLLTGKDCPHMKENKGKQNKEVLDLAFSITYDVEEYSLNFVAPSRTDFCLWTDGLSVLLGREMSSESMRSELEILLSMEIKLRLLDLENISIPDNAPAIPKPPTNYNFCYDFSHNEQ
;
A
#
# COMPACT_ATOMS: atom_id res chain seq x y z
N MET A 1 45.89 -10.50 65.82
CA MET A 1 45.09 -11.74 65.85
C MET A 1 44.09 -11.65 64.72
N SER A 2 44.02 -12.53 63.72
CA SER A 2 44.81 -13.71 63.26
C SER A 2 43.79 -14.72 62.74
N ASP A 3 43.97 -15.43 61.63
CA ASP A 3 44.85 -15.30 60.45
C ASP A 3 44.03 -15.84 59.26
N GLY A 4 44.28 -15.48 58.00
CA GLY A 4 45.28 -16.12 57.13
C GLY A 4 44.54 -16.71 55.90
N ALA A 5 44.97 -16.64 54.65
CA ALA A 5 46.31 -16.75 54.05
C ALA A 5 46.91 -18.17 54.21
N ALA A 6 47.53 -18.79 53.20
CA ALA A 6 47.60 -18.52 51.74
C ALA A 6 48.26 -19.72 51.02
N ALA A 7 48.15 -19.81 49.69
CA ALA A 7 49.15 -20.34 48.72
C ALA A 7 48.52 -20.24 47.30
N ALA A 8 49.11 -19.70 46.21
CA ALA A 8 50.49 -19.77 45.69
C ALA A 8 50.83 -21.19 45.16
N GLN A 9 51.49 -21.40 44.01
CA GLN A 9 52.73 -20.81 43.47
C GLN A 9 52.83 -21.08 41.93
N VAL A 10 53.77 -20.61 41.07
CA VAL A 10 54.83 -19.55 41.00
C VAL A 10 55.28 -19.47 39.50
N VAL A 11 56.25 -18.60 39.18
CA VAL A 11 57.00 -18.41 37.90
C VAL A 11 56.41 -17.34 36.94
N GLU A 12 57.18 -16.41 36.34
CA GLU A 12 58.25 -15.53 36.88
C GLU A 12 58.53 -14.33 35.94
N ARG A 13 59.73 -13.72 35.97
CA ARG A 13 60.20 -12.67 35.03
C ARG A 13 61.61 -12.98 34.50
N VAL A 14 61.85 -12.72 33.22
CA VAL A 14 63.18 -12.42 32.62
C VAL A 14 62.91 -11.42 31.48
N ALA A 15 63.50 -10.22 31.29
CA ALA A 15 64.74 -9.54 31.71
C ALA A 15 65.86 -9.49 30.64
N SER A 16 66.04 -8.30 30.06
CA SER A 16 67.31 -7.67 29.57
C SER A 16 68.20 -8.30 28.47
N SER A 17 68.27 -7.58 27.33
CA SER A 17 69.46 -7.03 26.63
C SER A 17 70.53 -7.89 25.90
N SER A 18 70.57 -7.71 24.56
CA SER A 18 71.73 -7.65 23.61
C SER A 18 71.21 -7.08 22.26
N GLU A 19 71.92 -6.64 21.21
CA GLU A 19 73.32 -6.27 20.84
C GLU A 19 73.19 -5.13 19.78
N GLY A 20 74.16 -4.34 19.28
CA GLY A 20 75.61 -4.24 19.55
C GLY A 20 76.45 -3.52 18.46
N ARG A 21 75.93 -3.36 17.22
CA ARG A 21 76.64 -2.82 16.03
C ARG A 21 75.69 -1.93 15.18
N GLY A 22 76.12 -0.91 14.42
CA GLY A 22 77.44 -0.26 14.26
C GLY A 22 77.58 0.45 12.90
N PHE A 23 78.23 1.62 12.83
CA PHE A 23 78.45 2.50 11.62
C PHE A 23 77.17 3.09 11.00
N ASP A 24 77.14 4.20 10.25
CA ASP A 24 77.99 5.41 10.06
C ASP A 24 77.00 6.55 9.66
N SER A 25 77.07 7.83 10.05
CA SER A 25 78.11 8.87 10.07
C SER A 25 78.42 9.59 8.73
N SER A 26 78.22 10.92 8.76
CA SER A 26 78.72 11.98 7.83
C SER A 26 78.16 12.18 6.41
N SER A 27 77.70 13.43 6.16
CA SER A 27 77.87 14.33 4.98
C SER A 27 76.62 15.25 4.85
N HIS A 28 76.71 16.58 4.98
CA HIS A 28 77.22 17.59 4.02
C HIS A 28 76.36 17.71 2.75
N GLN A 29 76.02 18.89 2.23
CA GLN A 29 76.22 20.29 2.67
C GLN A 29 75.32 21.23 1.83
N GLY A 30 75.18 22.50 2.24
CA GLY A 30 74.90 23.59 1.31
C GLY A 30 73.43 24.01 1.09
N TYR A 31 73.10 25.21 1.57
CA TYR A 31 72.20 26.10 0.82
C TYR A 31 72.90 26.54 -0.48
N PRO A 32 72.15 26.92 -1.51
CA PRO A 32 72.08 28.35 -1.79
C PRO A 32 70.63 28.86 -1.95
N ALA A 33 70.49 30.18 -1.84
CA ALA A 33 69.27 30.91 -2.19
C ALA A 33 69.44 31.60 -3.57
N VAL A 34 68.65 32.65 -3.80
CA VAL A 34 68.79 33.70 -4.82
C VAL A 34 68.10 33.44 -6.19
N VAL A 35 67.67 34.56 -6.80
CA VAL A 35 67.10 34.79 -8.14
C VAL A 35 65.59 34.56 -8.30
N SER A 36 64.86 35.67 -8.13
CA SER A 36 63.50 35.89 -8.64
C SER A 36 63.46 35.96 -10.18
N LEU A 37 62.40 35.44 -10.81
CA LEU A 37 62.16 35.63 -12.25
C LEU A 37 60.68 35.97 -12.50
N GLY A 38 60.36 37.26 -12.62
CA GLY A 38 59.01 37.74 -12.91
C GLY A 38 58.72 37.78 -14.41
N LYS A 39 57.55 37.28 -14.81
CA LYS A 39 56.87 37.61 -16.07
C LYS A 39 55.39 37.84 -15.80
N ALA A 40 54.83 38.88 -16.41
CA ALA A 40 53.48 39.34 -16.12
C ALA A 40 52.41 38.66 -17.00
N LEU A 41 51.25 38.41 -16.41
CA LEU A 41 49.96 38.22 -17.08
C LEU A 41 48.90 39.03 -16.33
N HIS A 42 47.97 39.63 -17.08
CA HIS A 42 46.84 40.44 -16.56
C HIS A 42 45.63 39.52 -16.24
N PRO A 43 44.57 39.97 -15.54
CA PRO A 43 44.45 39.54 -14.14
C PRO A 43 43.02 39.18 -13.69
N THR A 44 42.71 37.89 -13.52
CA THR A 44 41.55 37.42 -12.72
C THR A 44 41.79 36.01 -12.16
N CYS A 45 42.45 35.91 -11.00
CA CYS A 45 42.32 34.79 -10.04
C CYS A 45 43.17 35.06 -8.79
N LEU A 46 42.54 35.41 -7.66
CA LEU A 46 43.21 35.56 -6.36
C LEU A 46 43.12 34.24 -5.57
N CYS A 47 43.99 33.29 -5.91
CA CYS A 47 44.14 32.05 -5.14
C CYS A 47 44.91 32.32 -3.85
N TRP A 48 44.20 32.39 -2.73
CA TRP A 48 44.80 32.45 -1.39
C TRP A 48 45.35 31.08 -0.99
N TRP A 49 46.62 31.03 -0.57
CA TRP A 49 47.26 29.82 -0.06
C TRP A 49 47.38 29.87 1.46
N TRP A 50 47.06 28.76 2.12
CA TRP A 50 47.44 28.49 3.51
C TRP A 50 48.32 27.23 3.52
N SER A 51 49.38 27.25 4.32
CA SER A 51 50.24 26.09 4.57
C SER A 51 50.37 25.89 6.06
N GLU A 52 49.67 24.88 6.60
CA GLU A 52 49.90 24.47 7.98
C GLU A 52 51.23 23.71 8.08
N GLY A 53 52.03 24.05 9.09
CA GLY A 53 53.22 23.28 9.46
C GLY A 53 52.84 21.99 10.20
N PRO A 54 53.81 21.09 10.45
CA PRO A 54 53.54 19.83 11.14
C PRO A 54 53.01 20.07 12.56
N THR A 55 51.89 19.43 12.90
CA THR A 55 51.24 19.53 14.20
C THR A 55 52.01 18.75 15.28
N ALA A 56 52.18 19.38 16.44
CA ALA A 56 52.64 18.70 17.65
C ALA A 56 51.46 18.01 18.36
N PRO A 57 51.68 16.89 19.07
CA PRO A 57 50.61 16.20 19.79
C PRO A 57 50.20 16.93 21.08
N ASN A 58 48.91 16.78 21.42
CA ASN A 58 48.23 17.19 22.66
C ASN A 58 47.90 18.69 22.83
N GLY A 59 46.59 19.01 22.90
CA GLY A 59 46.08 20.16 23.65
C GLY A 59 45.24 21.19 22.88
N SER A 60 43.92 21.17 23.10
CA SER A 60 42.93 22.26 22.90
C SER A 60 42.91 23.05 21.56
N LEU A 61 41.79 22.96 20.85
CA LEU A 61 41.42 23.93 19.80
C LEU A 61 40.95 25.24 20.42
N ALA A 62 41.64 26.35 20.13
CA ALA A 62 41.17 27.70 20.41
C ALA A 62 40.29 28.21 19.26
N SER A 63 39.21 28.93 19.58
CA SER A 63 38.26 29.46 18.57
C SER A 63 38.79 30.69 17.86
N VAL A 64 38.76 30.69 16.52
CA VAL A 64 38.96 31.88 15.67
C VAL A 64 37.82 31.94 14.65
N GLY A 65 37.19 33.11 14.50
CA GLY A 65 36.01 33.31 13.64
C GLY A 65 36.36 33.50 12.14
N PRO A 66 35.42 33.25 11.23
CA PRO A 66 35.63 33.38 9.79
C PRO A 66 35.58 34.84 9.30
N PRO A 67 36.34 35.21 8.25
CA PRO A 67 36.13 36.45 7.51
C PRO A 67 34.87 36.38 6.64
N GLN A 68 34.29 37.53 6.29
CA GLN A 68 33.09 37.64 5.48
C GLN A 68 33.39 37.63 3.97
N GLY A 69 32.47 37.05 3.18
CA GLY A 69 32.36 37.29 1.74
C GLY A 69 33.03 36.26 0.82
N GLY A 70 32.29 35.21 0.46
CA GLY A 70 32.66 34.27 -0.60
C GLY A 70 32.00 32.90 -0.44
N CYS A 71 31.17 32.49 -1.39
CA CYS A 71 30.57 31.16 -1.38
C CYS A 71 31.51 30.16 -2.07
N GLY A 72 32.16 29.30 -1.29
CA GLY A 72 33.02 28.22 -1.79
C GLY A 72 33.01 27.04 -0.82
N TYR A 73 32.79 25.84 -1.34
CA TYR A 73 32.66 24.61 -0.56
C TYR A 73 33.93 23.75 -0.66
N LYS A 74 34.24 23.02 0.42
CA LYS A 74 35.44 22.18 0.55
C LYS A 74 35.11 20.72 0.22
N VAL A 75 35.86 20.11 -0.70
CA VAL A 75 35.70 18.69 -1.11
C VAL A 75 36.98 17.92 -0.79
N ALA A 76 36.85 16.69 -0.28
CA ALA A 76 37.98 15.83 0.07
C ALA A 76 38.15 14.67 -0.92
N HIS A 77 39.35 14.54 -1.50
CA HIS A 77 39.66 13.52 -2.49
C HIS A 77 40.60 12.45 -1.94
N HIS A 78 40.25 11.18 -2.17
CA HIS A 78 41.14 10.05 -1.94
C HIS A 78 41.80 9.61 -3.25
N HIS A 79 43.02 9.08 -3.17
CA HIS A 79 43.66 8.35 -4.27
C HIS A 79 43.94 6.91 -3.84
N TRP A 80 44.37 6.06 -4.78
CA TRP A 80 44.71 4.67 -4.50
C TRP A 80 45.90 4.55 -3.54
N GLN A 81 46.10 3.32 -3.03
CA GLN A 81 46.97 2.94 -1.91
C GLN A 81 48.23 3.82 -1.72
N CYS A 82 48.38 4.35 -0.50
CA CYS A 82 49.57 5.01 0.05
C CYS A 82 49.88 6.49 -0.32
N VAL A 83 48.87 7.37 -0.48
CA VAL A 83 49.08 8.84 -0.44
C VAL A 83 47.98 9.56 0.36
N ASN A 84 48.34 10.67 1.04
CA ASN A 84 47.44 11.50 1.86
C ASN A 84 46.26 12.13 1.08
N VAL A 85 45.13 12.28 1.78
CA VAL A 85 43.93 13.01 1.33
C VAL A 85 44.26 14.49 1.06
N ARG A 86 43.66 15.08 0.02
CA ARG A 86 43.69 16.53 -0.25
C ARG A 86 42.30 17.14 -0.18
N VAL A 87 42.21 18.35 0.35
CA VAL A 87 41.01 19.18 0.35
C VAL A 87 41.17 20.31 -0.68
N LEU A 88 40.19 20.46 -1.56
CA LEU A 88 40.11 21.57 -2.52
C LEU A 88 38.87 22.42 -2.25
N ALA A 89 38.95 23.71 -2.60
CA ALA A 89 37.79 24.60 -2.64
C ALA A 89 37.43 24.92 -4.09
N SER A 90 36.15 24.82 -4.45
CA SER A 90 35.65 25.13 -5.80
C SER A 90 34.69 26.31 -5.78
N VAL A 91 34.53 26.95 -6.95
CA VAL A 91 33.69 28.14 -7.19
C VAL A 91 32.66 27.79 -8.26
N CYS A 92 31.41 28.18 -8.01
CA CYS A 92 30.22 27.74 -8.76
C CYS A 92 30.27 28.04 -10.28
N GLU A 93 30.97 29.10 -10.68
CA GLU A 93 30.97 29.62 -12.06
C GLU A 93 31.95 28.90 -13.01
N CYS A 94 32.81 28.02 -12.49
CA CYS A 94 33.73 27.24 -13.32
C CYS A 94 32.98 26.09 -14.02
N PRO A 95 32.96 26.01 -15.37
CA PRO A 95 32.39 24.84 -16.04
C PRO A 95 33.22 23.60 -15.68
N ASN A 96 32.57 22.49 -15.31
CA ASN A 96 33.24 21.27 -14.82
C ASN A 96 34.41 20.80 -15.70
N LYS A 97 34.34 21.01 -17.04
CA LYS A 97 35.43 20.72 -17.97
C LYS A 97 36.77 21.41 -17.67
N ALA A 98 36.77 22.54 -16.96
CA ALA A 98 37.99 23.25 -16.56
C ALA A 98 38.68 22.61 -15.32
N LEU A 99 37.92 21.90 -14.47
CA LEU A 99 38.45 21.29 -13.23
C LEU A 99 39.22 19.98 -13.47
N TYR A 100 39.07 19.32 -14.62
CA TYR A 100 39.75 18.05 -14.92
C TYR A 100 41.24 18.18 -15.29
N LYS A 101 41.81 19.39 -15.31
CA LYS A 101 43.16 19.65 -15.82
C LYS A 101 44.25 19.37 -14.76
N CYS A 102 44.72 18.12 -14.70
CA CYS A 102 45.67 17.65 -13.69
C CYS A 102 47.13 18.07 -13.99
N ASP A 103 47.40 19.38 -13.97
CA ASP A 103 48.66 20.01 -14.43
C ASP A 103 49.94 19.73 -13.60
N TYR A 104 49.91 18.79 -12.63
CA TYR A 104 51.00 18.59 -11.66
C TYR A 104 51.50 17.15 -11.46
N TYR A 105 51.00 16.15 -12.19
CA TYR A 105 51.53 14.78 -12.18
C TYR A 105 51.60 14.19 -13.59
N TYR A 106 52.53 13.26 -13.82
CA TYR A 106 52.66 12.49 -15.07
C TYR A 106 51.53 11.46 -15.24
N CYS A 107 50.28 11.93 -15.29
CA CYS A 107 49.10 11.12 -15.54
C CYS A 107 48.66 11.29 -17.01
N PHE A 108 49.02 10.33 -17.86
CA PHE A 108 48.96 10.46 -19.33
C PHE A 108 47.55 10.65 -19.94
N TYR A 109 46.48 10.58 -19.15
CA TYR A 109 45.09 10.63 -19.62
C TYR A 109 44.17 11.42 -18.65
N CYS A 110 44.18 12.75 -18.73
CA CYS A 110 43.42 13.64 -17.83
C CYS A 110 41.89 13.74 -18.08
N TYR A 111 41.32 13.00 -19.03
CA TYR A 111 39.94 13.25 -19.55
C TYR A 111 38.84 12.31 -19.01
N TYR A 112 39.09 11.49 -17.97
CA TYR A 112 38.33 10.23 -17.78
C TYR A 112 37.49 10.06 -16.50
N TYR A 113 37.31 11.10 -15.69
CA TYR A 113 36.82 10.95 -14.31
C TYR A 113 35.47 11.59 -14.03
N CYS A 114 34.65 10.89 -13.24
CA CYS A 114 33.38 11.36 -12.66
C CYS A 114 33.33 11.07 -11.16
N TYR A 115 32.41 11.74 -10.47
CA TYR A 115 32.28 11.71 -9.01
C TYR A 115 31.13 10.80 -8.56
N ASN A 116 31.39 10.02 -7.51
CA ASN A 116 30.42 9.17 -6.80
C ASN A 116 30.43 9.52 -5.30
N ALA A 117 29.26 9.68 -4.69
CA ALA A 117 29.10 10.07 -3.29
C ALA A 117 28.93 8.84 -2.38
N ALA A 118 29.61 8.84 -1.23
CA ALA A 118 29.53 7.73 -0.27
C ALA A 118 28.10 7.58 0.28
N GLY A 119 27.40 6.51 -0.11
CA GLY A 119 26.05 6.18 0.33
C GLY A 119 25.14 5.65 -0.78
N THR A 120 25.32 6.10 -2.03
CA THR A 120 24.56 5.59 -3.19
C THR A 120 25.40 5.70 -4.46
N ASN A 121 25.51 4.63 -5.26
CA ASN A 121 26.22 4.63 -6.54
C ASN A 121 25.44 5.40 -7.64
N LEU A 122 25.45 6.73 -7.55
CA LEU A 122 24.82 7.66 -8.49
C LEU A 122 25.86 8.58 -9.11
N PHE A 123 25.81 8.74 -10.43
CA PHE A 123 26.84 9.44 -11.20
C PHE A 123 26.44 10.89 -11.51
N ILE A 124 27.29 11.86 -11.15
CA ILE A 124 27.01 13.29 -11.35
C ILE A 124 27.53 13.80 -12.70
N LEU A 125 26.62 14.26 -13.59
CA LEU A 125 26.95 14.93 -14.85
C LEU A 125 25.96 16.05 -15.24
N GLY A 126 26.47 17.02 -16.00
CA GLY A 126 25.69 17.87 -16.92
C GLY A 126 24.98 19.11 -16.33
N TYR A 127 24.33 18.98 -15.19
CA TYR A 127 23.57 20.08 -14.56
C TYR A 127 24.46 21.01 -13.72
N PRO A 128 24.06 22.27 -13.46
CA PRO A 128 24.72 23.10 -12.45
C PRO A 128 24.76 22.36 -11.11
N VAL A 129 25.83 22.54 -10.34
CA VAL A 129 26.00 21.87 -9.05
C VAL A 129 25.04 22.48 -8.04
N ILE A 130 23.84 21.89 -7.95
CA ILE A 130 22.90 22.12 -6.85
C ILE A 130 23.64 21.76 -5.55
N GLN A 131 23.40 22.56 -4.50
CA GLN A 131 24.33 22.81 -3.40
C GLN A 131 24.36 21.69 -2.33
N THR A 132 24.50 20.44 -2.74
CA THR A 132 24.33 19.22 -1.91
C THR A 132 25.55 18.84 -1.06
N SER A 133 26.53 19.74 -0.87
CA SER A 133 27.72 19.49 -0.04
C SER A 133 28.02 20.63 0.94
N LEU A 134 27.15 20.78 1.94
CA LEU A 134 27.33 21.69 3.08
C LEU A 134 28.36 21.22 4.12
N MET A 135 28.92 20.02 3.93
CA MET A 135 30.03 19.43 4.71
C MET A 135 31.04 18.77 3.76
N PRO A 136 32.31 18.58 4.17
CA PRO A 136 33.32 17.95 3.32
C PRO A 136 33.02 16.48 3.06
N THR A 137 32.31 16.21 1.97
CA THR A 137 32.01 14.85 1.51
C THR A 137 33.26 14.19 0.94
N PHE A 138 33.42 12.90 1.25
CA PHE A 138 34.39 12.03 0.59
C PHE A 138 33.83 11.58 -0.75
N VAL A 139 34.60 11.77 -1.81
CA VAL A 139 34.13 11.53 -3.18
C VAL A 139 35.06 10.55 -3.90
N SER A 140 34.51 9.41 -4.30
CA SER A 140 35.22 8.38 -5.04
C SER A 140 35.27 8.74 -6.53
N PHE A 141 36.44 8.61 -7.13
CA PHE A 141 36.59 8.71 -8.57
C PHE A 141 36.19 7.38 -9.23
N LEU A 142 35.09 7.40 -9.98
CA LEU A 142 34.75 6.35 -10.93
C LEU A 142 34.96 6.84 -12.37
N TRP A 143 35.01 5.88 -13.29
CA TRP A 143 35.07 6.13 -14.73
C TRP A 143 33.84 6.91 -15.21
N ILE A 144 33.98 7.65 -16.32
CA ILE A 144 32.85 8.22 -17.05
C ILE A 144 31.78 7.15 -17.31
N GLN A 145 30.49 7.50 -17.21
CA GLN A 145 29.35 6.60 -17.42
C GLN A 145 29.49 5.79 -18.73
N GLY A 146 29.79 6.47 -19.83
CA GLY A 146 30.02 5.85 -21.14
C GLY A 146 31.29 5.00 -21.27
N ARG A 147 32.19 5.00 -20.28
CA ARG A 147 33.33 4.06 -20.12
C ARG A 147 32.91 2.86 -19.27
N CYS A 148 32.25 3.08 -18.13
CA CYS A 148 31.64 2.02 -17.34
C CYS A 148 30.70 1.14 -18.20
N ALA A 149 29.85 1.75 -19.03
CA ALA A 149 29.02 1.05 -20.00
C ALA A 149 29.82 0.36 -21.13
N GLU A 150 31.01 0.86 -21.48
CA GLU A 150 31.91 0.23 -22.48
C GLU A 150 32.60 -1.01 -21.92
N ASP A 151 33.02 -0.95 -20.66
CA ASP A 151 33.80 -1.99 -20.00
C ASP A 151 32.91 -3.09 -19.39
N LEU A 152 31.73 -2.75 -18.86
CA LEU A 152 30.68 -3.73 -18.55
C LEU A 152 30.18 -4.45 -19.82
N TYR A 153 30.02 -3.74 -20.95
CA TYR A 153 29.66 -4.38 -22.22
C TYR A 153 30.71 -5.40 -22.68
N LYS A 154 32.01 -5.08 -22.58
CA LYS A 154 33.11 -6.03 -22.84
C LYS A 154 33.11 -7.19 -21.85
N GLY A 155 32.86 -6.93 -20.56
CA GLY A 155 32.76 -7.96 -19.52
C GLY A 155 31.61 -8.93 -19.76
N ILE A 156 30.45 -8.43 -20.21
CA ILE A 156 29.27 -9.22 -20.59
C ILE A 156 29.52 -10.04 -21.88
N GLN A 157 30.44 -9.59 -22.74
CA GLN A 157 30.90 -10.34 -23.92
C GLN A 157 32.16 -11.20 -23.67
N SER A 158 32.64 -11.27 -22.43
CA SER A 158 33.78 -12.11 -22.05
C SER A 158 33.42 -13.60 -22.12
N SER A 159 34.38 -14.42 -22.56
CA SER A 159 34.31 -15.88 -22.45
C SER A 159 34.71 -16.41 -21.07
N ASP A 160 35.17 -15.54 -20.16
CA ASP A 160 35.44 -15.88 -18.76
C ASP A 160 34.18 -15.71 -17.91
N ALA A 161 33.70 -16.83 -17.35
CA ALA A 161 32.52 -16.88 -16.50
C ALA A 161 32.67 -16.08 -15.19
N GLY A 162 33.89 -15.88 -14.68
CA GLY A 162 34.14 -15.06 -13.49
C GLY A 162 33.91 -13.58 -13.77
N VAL A 163 34.65 -13.05 -14.75
CA VAL A 163 34.52 -11.65 -15.21
C VAL A 163 33.08 -11.34 -15.65
N LEU A 164 32.44 -12.27 -16.36
CA LEU A 164 31.04 -12.17 -16.75
C LEU A 164 30.09 -12.09 -15.54
N CYS A 165 30.30 -12.95 -14.53
CA CYS A 165 29.46 -13.00 -13.33
C CYS A 165 29.54 -11.69 -12.54
N ASP A 166 30.75 -11.18 -12.33
CA ASP A 166 30.95 -9.95 -11.56
C ASP A 166 30.51 -8.70 -12.34
N SER A 167 30.71 -8.67 -13.68
CA SER A 167 30.14 -7.63 -14.54
C SER A 167 28.60 -7.60 -14.50
N LEU A 168 27.95 -8.76 -14.43
CA LEU A 168 26.49 -8.84 -14.31
C LEU A 168 25.97 -8.45 -12.92
N LYS A 169 26.74 -8.69 -11.85
CA LYS A 169 26.43 -8.15 -10.51
C LYS A 169 26.54 -6.64 -10.47
N GLU A 170 27.63 -6.08 -11.00
CA GLU A 170 27.83 -4.64 -11.08
C GLU A 170 26.73 -3.99 -11.94
N LEU A 171 26.37 -4.59 -13.08
CA LEU A 171 25.24 -4.15 -13.89
C LEU A 171 23.92 -4.14 -13.10
N ALA A 172 23.65 -5.14 -12.25
CA ALA A 172 22.45 -5.21 -11.42
C ALA A 172 22.42 -4.23 -10.23
N GLY A 173 23.54 -3.56 -9.93
CA GLY A 173 23.59 -2.41 -9.02
C GLY A 173 23.50 -1.07 -9.76
N VAL A 174 24.26 -0.93 -10.84
CA VAL A 174 24.40 0.32 -11.60
C VAL A 174 23.19 0.60 -12.50
N SER A 175 22.43 -0.43 -12.90
CA SER A 175 21.16 -0.25 -13.65
C SER A 175 20.07 0.48 -12.85
N LYS A 176 20.24 0.69 -11.53
CA LYS A 176 19.38 1.60 -10.72
C LYS A 176 19.58 3.10 -11.05
N ASP A 177 20.53 3.47 -11.91
CA ASP A 177 20.74 4.85 -12.42
C ASP A 177 20.25 5.00 -13.87
N VAL A 178 19.32 5.94 -14.10
CA VAL A 178 18.79 6.26 -15.44
C VAL A 178 19.85 6.82 -16.39
N THR A 179 20.83 7.55 -15.89
CA THR A 179 21.85 8.17 -16.76
C THR A 179 22.79 7.11 -17.35
N PHE A 180 23.18 6.13 -16.53
CA PHE A 180 23.82 4.91 -17.01
C PHE A 180 22.89 4.11 -17.94
N ALA A 181 21.63 3.90 -17.56
CA ALA A 181 20.68 3.14 -18.38
C ALA A 181 20.51 3.75 -19.79
N GLN A 182 20.46 5.08 -19.91
CA GLN A 182 20.40 5.77 -21.21
C GLN A 182 21.66 5.53 -22.05
N GLU A 183 22.86 5.66 -21.47
CA GLU A 183 24.14 5.38 -22.15
C GLU A 183 24.33 3.89 -22.50
N PHE A 184 23.73 2.97 -21.75
CA PHE A 184 23.80 1.53 -21.99
C PHE A 184 22.78 1.08 -23.05
N ILE A 185 21.56 1.61 -23.00
CA ILE A 185 20.49 1.33 -23.97
C ILE A 185 20.80 1.95 -25.34
N SER A 186 21.45 3.12 -25.41
CA SER A 186 21.86 3.76 -26.67
C SER A 186 22.92 2.99 -27.47
N ARG A 187 23.34 1.81 -26.99
CA ARG A 187 24.34 0.93 -27.60
C ARG A 187 23.73 -0.41 -28.06
N ASP A 188 22.40 -0.48 -28.17
CA ASP A 188 21.60 -1.63 -28.65
C ASP A 188 21.80 -2.96 -27.87
N VAL A 189 22.37 -2.90 -26.67
CA VAL A 189 22.72 -4.09 -25.84
C VAL A 189 21.49 -4.87 -25.35
N CYS A 190 20.28 -4.33 -25.50
CA CYS A 190 19.03 -4.92 -25.01
C CYS A 190 18.74 -6.35 -25.54
N PHE A 191 19.39 -6.76 -26.64
CA PHE A 191 19.27 -8.10 -27.24
C PHE A 191 20.36 -9.10 -26.81
N CYS A 192 21.37 -8.68 -26.03
CA CYS A 192 22.50 -9.54 -25.64
C CYS A 192 22.21 -10.48 -24.46
N PHE A 193 21.06 -10.38 -23.80
CA PHE A 193 20.68 -11.18 -22.61
C PHE A 193 20.31 -12.65 -22.95
N ASN A 194 21.25 -13.40 -23.53
CA ASN A 194 21.10 -14.82 -23.83
C ASN A 194 21.59 -15.77 -22.73
N LEU A 195 22.33 -15.27 -21.73
CA LEU A 195 22.84 -16.07 -20.61
C LEU A 195 22.02 -15.88 -19.33
N ILE A 196 21.69 -17.00 -18.69
CA ILE A 196 20.68 -17.09 -17.64
C ILE A 196 21.36 -17.06 -16.28
N MET A 197 21.23 -15.94 -15.57
CA MET A 197 21.61 -15.79 -14.17
C MET A 197 20.68 -14.77 -13.50
N MET A 198 20.43 -14.90 -12.20
CA MET A 198 19.56 -14.00 -11.42
C MET A 198 19.88 -12.52 -11.66
N HIS A 199 21.16 -12.15 -11.58
CA HIS A 199 21.61 -10.78 -11.80
C HIS A 199 21.29 -10.25 -13.21
N THR A 200 21.31 -11.11 -14.24
CA THR A 200 20.91 -10.72 -15.60
C THR A 200 19.45 -10.31 -15.68
N LEU A 201 18.55 -11.07 -15.06
CA LEU A 201 17.11 -10.77 -15.03
C LEU A 201 16.82 -9.54 -14.16
N THR A 202 17.54 -9.39 -13.04
CA THR A 202 17.42 -8.23 -12.14
C THR A 202 17.86 -6.94 -12.85
N ALA A 203 19.00 -6.97 -13.55
CA ALA A 203 19.47 -5.83 -14.36
C ALA A 203 18.54 -5.53 -15.52
N PHE A 204 18.04 -6.55 -16.24
CA PHE A 204 17.05 -6.38 -17.30
C PHE A 204 15.78 -5.69 -16.78
N MET A 205 15.26 -6.13 -15.63
CA MET A 205 14.07 -5.52 -15.00
C MET A 205 14.31 -4.04 -14.70
N GLN A 206 15.40 -3.71 -14.00
CA GLN A 206 15.78 -2.32 -13.68
C GLN A 206 15.92 -1.44 -14.94
N LEU A 207 16.47 -1.97 -16.04
CA LEU A 207 16.61 -1.23 -17.30
C LEU A 207 15.27 -0.99 -17.99
N MET A 208 14.34 -1.95 -17.91
CA MET A 208 12.98 -1.83 -18.47
C MET A 208 12.08 -0.93 -17.61
N ASP A 209 12.20 -0.96 -16.28
CA ASP A 209 11.45 -0.15 -15.33
C ASP A 209 11.46 1.33 -15.71
N HIS A 210 12.64 1.85 -16.10
CA HIS A 210 12.85 3.26 -16.47
C HIS A 210 11.98 3.78 -17.63
N GLY A 211 11.29 2.89 -18.36
CA GLY A 211 10.40 3.25 -19.47
C GLY A 211 11.13 3.86 -20.66
N ILE A 212 12.41 3.54 -20.84
CA ILE A 212 13.25 4.00 -21.97
C ILE A 212 13.00 3.12 -23.21
N VAL A 213 12.74 1.82 -23.00
CA VAL A 213 12.45 0.83 -24.05
C VAL A 213 10.99 0.38 -23.92
N SER A 214 10.30 0.20 -25.05
CA SER A 214 8.96 -0.40 -25.05
C SER A 214 9.06 -1.91 -24.81
N TRP A 215 8.21 -2.45 -23.94
CA TRP A 215 8.05 -3.90 -23.74
C TRP A 215 7.67 -4.64 -25.04
N GLU A 216 7.10 -3.95 -26.02
CA GLU A 216 6.76 -4.53 -27.34
C GLU A 216 8.00 -4.81 -28.23
N ASN A 217 9.18 -4.28 -27.88
CA ASN A 217 10.43 -4.57 -28.59
C ASN A 217 11.01 -5.96 -28.24
N LEU A 218 10.42 -6.67 -27.27
CA LEU A 218 10.94 -7.95 -26.77
C LEU A 218 10.55 -9.11 -27.70
N SER A 219 11.54 -9.93 -28.06
CA SER A 219 11.29 -11.08 -28.93
C SER A 219 10.40 -12.14 -28.26
N SER A 220 9.51 -12.77 -29.03
CA SER A 220 8.70 -13.90 -28.55
C SER A 220 9.55 -15.08 -28.07
N VAL A 221 10.77 -15.23 -28.57
CA VAL A 221 11.76 -16.22 -28.08
C VAL A 221 12.22 -15.90 -26.65
N PHE A 222 12.37 -14.62 -26.30
CA PHE A 222 12.69 -14.19 -24.93
C PHE A 222 11.49 -14.42 -24.00
N ILE A 223 10.28 -14.02 -24.40
CA ILE A 223 9.05 -14.23 -23.62
C ILE A 223 8.84 -15.74 -23.33
N LYS A 224 9.07 -16.60 -24.32
CA LYS A 224 9.09 -18.07 -24.16
C LYS A 224 10.14 -18.57 -23.16
N LYS A 225 11.35 -17.99 -23.13
CA LYS A 225 12.37 -18.33 -22.12
C LYS A 225 11.91 -17.95 -20.71
N ILE A 226 11.35 -16.76 -20.51
CA ILE A 226 10.86 -16.30 -19.19
C ILE A 226 9.67 -17.16 -18.71
N ALA A 227 8.68 -17.41 -19.56
CA ALA A 227 7.56 -18.30 -19.25
C ALA A 227 8.04 -19.73 -18.89
N ASN A 228 9.10 -20.22 -19.53
CA ASN A 228 9.69 -21.52 -19.19
C ASN A 228 10.34 -21.56 -17.79
N PHE A 229 10.89 -20.46 -17.26
CA PHE A 229 11.40 -20.45 -15.87
C PHE A 229 10.29 -20.54 -14.83
N VAL A 230 9.11 -19.98 -15.14
CA VAL A 230 7.90 -20.13 -14.33
C VAL A 230 7.32 -21.55 -14.48
N ASN A 231 7.19 -22.06 -15.71
CA ASN A 231 6.69 -23.42 -16.00
C ASN A 231 7.59 -24.55 -15.44
N ALA A 232 8.90 -24.32 -15.28
CA ALA A 232 9.82 -25.31 -14.72
C ALA A 232 9.49 -25.69 -13.26
N LYS A 233 9.66 -26.97 -12.92
CA LYS A 233 9.41 -27.49 -11.55
C LYS A 233 10.59 -27.33 -10.58
N ALA A 234 11.80 -27.13 -11.10
CA ALA A 234 13.04 -27.07 -10.32
C ALA A 234 13.93 -25.95 -10.87
N THR A 235 13.52 -24.71 -10.62
CA THR A 235 14.27 -23.47 -10.87
C THR A 235 14.46 -22.73 -9.55
N ASP A 236 15.52 -21.93 -9.46
CA ASP A 236 15.84 -21.09 -8.31
C ASP A 236 14.64 -20.17 -7.96
N GLU A 237 14.30 -20.11 -6.67
CA GLU A 237 13.19 -19.29 -6.15
C GLU A 237 13.34 -17.81 -6.52
N SER A 238 14.56 -17.27 -6.49
CA SER A 238 14.86 -15.89 -6.91
C SER A 238 14.61 -15.65 -8.41
N ILE A 239 14.96 -16.63 -9.24
CA ILE A 239 14.72 -16.58 -10.70
C ILE A 239 13.23 -16.68 -10.99
N GLN A 240 12.48 -17.49 -10.23
CA GLN A 240 11.02 -17.56 -10.34
C GLN A 240 10.35 -16.23 -9.96
N GLN A 241 10.73 -15.62 -8.84
CA GLN A 241 10.22 -14.31 -8.40
C GLN A 241 10.39 -13.22 -9.47
N VAL A 242 11.62 -13.01 -9.95
CA VAL A 242 11.91 -12.00 -10.99
C VAL A 242 11.23 -12.33 -12.32
N SER A 243 11.10 -13.62 -12.67
CA SER A 243 10.39 -14.04 -13.89
C SER A 243 8.88 -13.76 -13.82
N LEU A 244 8.25 -13.94 -12.67
CA LEU A 244 6.83 -13.60 -12.45
C LEU A 244 6.60 -12.09 -12.59
N ASP A 245 7.45 -11.28 -11.96
CA ASP A 245 7.40 -9.81 -11.98
C ASP A 245 7.58 -9.22 -13.39
N ILE A 246 8.53 -9.78 -14.16
CA ILE A 246 8.73 -9.45 -15.59
C ILE A 246 7.46 -9.74 -16.40
N LEU A 247 6.80 -10.88 -16.18
CA LEU A 247 5.59 -11.25 -16.91
C LEU A 247 4.38 -10.38 -16.50
N GLU A 248 4.28 -9.99 -15.23
CA GLU A 248 3.26 -9.08 -14.72
C GLU A 248 3.38 -7.71 -15.43
N ASN A 249 4.58 -7.15 -15.44
CA ASN A 249 4.87 -5.88 -16.11
C ASN A 249 4.68 -5.94 -17.63
N MET A 250 4.95 -7.07 -18.29
CA MET A 250 4.58 -7.30 -19.69
C MET A 250 3.06 -7.24 -19.91
N VAL A 251 2.29 -7.97 -19.10
CA VAL A 251 0.82 -8.03 -19.20
C VAL A 251 0.18 -6.65 -19.00
N LEU A 252 0.61 -5.92 -17.97
CA LEU A 252 0.13 -4.57 -17.66
C LEU A 252 0.55 -3.49 -18.68
N SER A 253 1.47 -3.80 -19.61
CA SER A 253 2.01 -2.82 -20.56
C SER A 253 1.38 -2.87 -21.95
N SER A 254 0.98 -4.04 -22.47
CA SER A 254 0.26 -4.13 -23.75
C SER A 254 -0.58 -5.39 -23.90
N HIS A 255 -1.76 -5.24 -24.51
CA HIS A 255 -2.65 -6.36 -24.82
C HIS A 255 -2.03 -7.38 -25.81
N SER A 256 -1.07 -6.94 -26.64
CA SER A 256 -0.30 -7.82 -27.54
C SER A 256 0.58 -8.81 -26.75
N LEU A 257 1.15 -8.36 -25.64
CA LEU A 257 1.97 -9.16 -24.73
C LEU A 257 1.10 -10.04 -23.82
N PHE A 258 -0.03 -9.53 -23.32
CA PHE A 258 -1.03 -10.32 -22.60
C PHE A 258 -1.43 -11.59 -23.35
N LEU A 259 -1.73 -11.50 -24.65
CA LEU A 259 -2.09 -12.66 -25.47
C LEU A 259 -0.94 -13.67 -25.60
N GLN A 260 0.32 -13.23 -25.62
CA GLN A 260 1.48 -14.14 -25.64
C GLN A 260 1.70 -14.79 -24.26
N VAL A 261 1.68 -14.02 -23.18
CA VAL A 261 1.85 -14.55 -21.81
C VAL A 261 0.74 -15.56 -21.47
N LYS A 262 -0.51 -15.29 -21.85
CA LYS A 262 -1.66 -16.19 -21.70
C LYS A 262 -1.51 -17.53 -22.45
N LEU A 263 -0.74 -17.57 -23.55
CA LEU A 263 -0.49 -18.78 -24.32
C LEU A 263 0.69 -19.61 -23.79
N GLU A 264 1.71 -18.95 -23.22
CA GLU A 264 2.93 -19.63 -22.76
C GLU A 264 2.90 -20.02 -21.27
N VAL A 265 2.18 -19.27 -20.41
CA VAL A 265 2.10 -19.55 -18.97
C VAL A 265 0.95 -20.50 -18.66
N THR A 266 1.26 -21.68 -18.11
CA THR A 266 0.25 -22.69 -17.79
C THR A 266 -0.47 -22.39 -16.47
N MET A 267 -1.80 -22.44 -16.49
CA MET A 267 -2.64 -22.16 -15.31
C MET A 267 -2.33 -23.09 -14.12
N GLU A 268 -2.14 -24.38 -14.40
CA GLU A 268 -1.77 -25.39 -13.41
C GLU A 268 -0.47 -25.04 -12.67
N ARG A 269 0.49 -24.38 -13.34
CA ARG A 269 1.75 -23.98 -12.71
C ARG A 269 1.60 -22.76 -11.82
N LEU A 270 0.84 -21.74 -12.23
CA LEU A 270 0.55 -20.57 -11.38
C LEU A 270 -0.10 -21.04 -10.06
N ILE A 271 -1.03 -21.99 -10.15
CA ILE A 271 -1.68 -22.62 -9.00
C ILE A 271 -0.67 -23.40 -8.14
N ALA A 272 0.23 -24.16 -8.76
CA ALA A 272 1.30 -24.85 -8.04
C ALA A 272 2.30 -23.89 -7.35
N HIS A 273 2.50 -22.67 -7.87
CA HIS A 273 3.31 -21.62 -7.22
C HIS A 273 2.59 -20.99 -6.02
N LEU A 274 1.27 -20.77 -6.12
CA LEU A 274 0.44 -20.30 -5.00
C LEU A 274 0.37 -21.32 -3.83
N GLN A 275 0.65 -22.59 -4.09
CA GLN A 275 0.74 -23.66 -3.08
C GLN A 275 2.12 -23.79 -2.42
N VAL A 276 3.13 -22.99 -2.80
CA VAL A 276 4.46 -22.98 -2.17
C VAL A 276 4.42 -22.17 -0.87
N THR A 277 5.20 -22.58 0.14
CA THR A 277 5.27 -21.93 1.46
C THR A 277 6.00 -20.57 1.47
N ASN A 278 6.63 -20.18 0.36
CA ASN A 278 7.33 -18.90 0.22
C ASN A 278 6.31 -17.79 -0.11
N GLN A 279 6.01 -16.93 0.87
CA GLN A 279 5.04 -15.85 0.74
C GLN A 279 5.34 -14.89 -0.42
N GLN A 280 6.62 -14.60 -0.71
CA GLN A 280 6.98 -13.71 -1.84
C GLN A 280 6.63 -14.33 -3.20
N ILE A 281 6.81 -15.64 -3.37
CA ILE A 281 6.39 -16.37 -4.58
C ILE A 281 4.87 -16.37 -4.68
N GLN A 282 4.15 -16.60 -3.57
CA GLN A 282 2.68 -16.52 -3.56
C GLN A 282 2.20 -15.13 -3.98
N THR A 283 2.76 -14.06 -3.41
CA THR A 283 2.41 -12.66 -3.72
C THR A 283 2.68 -12.32 -5.19
N LYS A 284 3.85 -12.65 -5.74
CA LYS A 284 4.16 -12.37 -7.16
C LYS A 284 3.39 -13.26 -8.14
N ALA A 285 3.09 -14.51 -7.78
CA ALA A 285 2.21 -15.36 -8.59
C ALA A 285 0.76 -14.83 -8.58
N MET A 286 0.29 -14.30 -7.44
CA MET A 286 -1.02 -13.68 -7.29
C MET A 286 -1.12 -12.36 -8.06
N ALA A 287 -0.08 -11.53 -8.04
CA ALA A 287 -0.03 -10.26 -8.76
C ALA A 287 -0.11 -10.46 -10.29
N LEU A 288 0.70 -11.37 -10.85
CA LEU A 288 0.57 -11.80 -12.26
C LEU A 288 -0.83 -12.34 -12.60
N LEU A 289 -1.44 -13.11 -11.69
CA LEU A 289 -2.79 -13.65 -11.85
C LEU A 289 -3.85 -12.53 -11.85
N MET A 290 -3.72 -11.51 -10.99
CA MET A 290 -4.56 -10.31 -11.02
C MET A 290 -4.38 -9.52 -12.32
N ALA A 291 -3.14 -9.28 -12.76
CA ALA A 291 -2.85 -8.59 -14.02
C ALA A 291 -3.49 -9.30 -15.22
N LEU A 292 -3.42 -10.64 -15.27
CA LEU A 292 -4.08 -11.45 -16.30
C LEU A 292 -5.61 -11.33 -16.25
N LEU A 293 -6.24 -11.38 -15.07
CA LEU A 293 -7.69 -11.25 -14.92
C LEU A 293 -8.21 -9.84 -15.23
N GLN A 294 -7.48 -8.80 -14.83
CA GLN A 294 -7.80 -7.41 -15.12
C GLN A 294 -7.69 -7.11 -16.63
N THR A 295 -6.65 -7.63 -17.29
CA THR A 295 -6.38 -7.39 -18.72
C THR A 295 -7.24 -8.26 -19.66
N ALA A 296 -7.77 -9.38 -19.17
CA ALA A 296 -8.74 -10.20 -19.89
C ALA A 296 -10.08 -9.49 -20.10
N GLY A 297 -10.73 -9.73 -21.24
CA GLY A 297 -12.13 -9.32 -21.49
C GLY A 297 -13.14 -10.26 -20.83
N ASP A 298 -14.39 -9.83 -20.69
CA ASP A 298 -15.40 -10.53 -19.86
C ASP A 298 -15.71 -11.97 -20.31
N ALA A 299 -15.56 -12.28 -21.60
CA ALA A 299 -15.70 -13.64 -22.13
C ALA A 299 -14.55 -14.58 -21.71
N ASP A 300 -13.34 -14.05 -21.49
CA ASP A 300 -12.17 -14.82 -21.04
C ASP A 300 -12.15 -15.03 -19.51
N ARG A 301 -12.83 -14.16 -18.75
CA ARG A 301 -12.78 -14.16 -17.28
C ARG A 301 -13.52 -15.35 -16.63
N GLN A 302 -14.57 -15.90 -17.25
CA GLN A 302 -15.51 -16.78 -16.54
C GLN A 302 -14.92 -18.15 -16.12
N VAL A 303 -14.07 -18.76 -16.95
CA VAL A 303 -13.55 -20.12 -16.68
C VAL A 303 -12.47 -20.16 -15.57
N PRO A 304 -11.48 -19.24 -15.53
CA PRO A 304 -10.51 -19.20 -14.43
C PRO A 304 -11.10 -18.95 -13.05
N LEU A 305 -12.05 -18.00 -12.93
CA LEU A 305 -12.50 -17.46 -11.64
C LEU A 305 -13.14 -18.51 -10.72
N LEU A 306 -13.91 -19.45 -11.26
CA LEU A 306 -14.51 -20.54 -10.48
C LEU A 306 -13.44 -21.49 -9.92
N PHE A 307 -12.47 -21.89 -10.74
CA PHE A 307 -11.40 -22.81 -10.32
C PHE A 307 -10.53 -22.19 -9.22
N PHE A 308 -10.28 -20.88 -9.29
CA PHE A 308 -9.52 -20.15 -8.28
C PHE A 308 -10.18 -20.12 -6.90
N CYS A 309 -11.50 -19.93 -6.80
CA CYS A 309 -12.19 -19.77 -5.52
C CYS A 309 -11.91 -20.95 -4.57
N CYS A 310 -12.13 -22.19 -5.05
CA CYS A 310 -11.84 -23.43 -4.30
C CYS A 310 -10.36 -23.61 -3.90
N LEU A 311 -9.41 -23.04 -4.67
CA LEU A 311 -7.98 -23.18 -4.38
C LEU A 311 -7.53 -22.22 -3.28
N PHE A 312 -8.03 -20.98 -3.27
CA PHE A 312 -7.69 -19.99 -2.25
C PHE A 312 -8.20 -20.36 -0.85
N GLN A 313 -9.20 -21.24 -0.72
CA GLN A 313 -9.58 -21.82 0.57
C GLN A 313 -8.39 -22.45 1.31
N ASN A 314 -7.54 -23.20 0.59
CA ASN A 314 -6.38 -23.85 1.18
C ASN A 314 -5.29 -22.85 1.58
N ILE A 315 -5.12 -21.77 0.82
CA ILE A 315 -4.10 -20.74 1.07
C ILE A 315 -4.48 -19.87 2.28
N ILE A 316 -5.76 -19.47 2.36
CA ILE A 316 -6.32 -18.69 3.48
C ILE A 316 -6.35 -19.51 4.79
N LEU A 317 -6.43 -20.85 4.72
CA LEU A 317 -6.40 -21.74 5.88
C LEU A 317 -4.99 -22.23 6.27
N SER A 318 -3.98 -22.10 5.40
CA SER A 318 -2.60 -22.57 5.68
C SER A 318 -1.59 -21.45 5.93
N SER A 319 -1.86 -20.21 5.50
CA SER A 319 -0.98 -19.07 5.77
C SER A 319 -1.31 -18.42 7.13
N GLY A 320 -0.29 -18.31 7.98
CA GLY A 320 -0.34 -17.44 9.16
C GLY A 320 -0.12 -15.99 8.73
N LEU A 321 -0.99 -15.07 9.20
CA LEU A 321 -0.97 -13.63 8.94
C LEU A 321 -0.70 -13.26 7.47
N VAL A 322 -1.79 -13.22 6.69
CA VAL A 322 -1.81 -12.67 5.33
C VAL A 322 -1.25 -11.25 5.33
N GLN A 323 -0.18 -11.01 4.57
CA GLN A 323 0.44 -9.69 4.40
C GLN A 323 -0.49 -8.72 3.65
N ASP A 324 -0.34 -7.42 3.87
CA ASP A 324 -1.27 -6.39 3.35
C ASP A 324 -1.42 -6.43 1.81
N GLU A 325 -0.34 -6.69 1.06
CA GLU A 325 -0.40 -6.85 -0.41
C GLU A 325 -1.28 -8.05 -0.82
N MET A 326 -1.14 -9.18 -0.13
CA MET A 326 -1.95 -10.38 -0.39
C MET A 326 -3.41 -10.16 0.03
N ALA A 327 -3.67 -9.42 1.11
CA ALA A 327 -5.03 -9.03 1.50
C ALA A 327 -5.68 -8.11 0.45
N HIS A 328 -4.91 -7.19 -0.15
CA HIS A 328 -5.35 -6.38 -1.28
C HIS A 328 -5.66 -7.24 -2.50
N TYR A 329 -4.79 -8.16 -2.92
CA TYR A 329 -5.08 -9.04 -4.06
C TYR A 329 -6.28 -9.95 -3.84
N LEU A 330 -6.55 -10.42 -2.60
CA LEU A 330 -7.77 -11.16 -2.27
C LEU A 330 -9.02 -10.27 -2.37
N TYR A 331 -8.96 -9.01 -1.92
CA TYR A 331 -10.04 -8.03 -2.12
C TYR A 331 -10.29 -7.74 -3.62
N VAL A 332 -9.24 -7.57 -4.42
CA VAL A 332 -9.33 -7.36 -5.88
C VAL A 332 -9.95 -8.58 -6.56
N LEU A 333 -9.50 -9.80 -6.24
CA LEU A 333 -10.06 -11.04 -6.79
C LEU A 333 -11.55 -11.19 -6.46
N GLN A 334 -11.93 -10.98 -5.19
CA GLN A 334 -13.34 -10.99 -4.77
C GLN A 334 -14.16 -10.01 -5.61
N SER A 335 -13.69 -8.76 -5.71
CA SER A 335 -14.40 -7.67 -6.38
C SER A 335 -14.51 -7.89 -7.90
N VAL A 336 -13.43 -8.31 -8.57
CA VAL A 336 -13.45 -8.66 -10.01
C VAL A 336 -14.40 -9.83 -10.29
N THR A 337 -14.43 -10.83 -9.40
CA THR A 337 -15.33 -11.98 -9.57
C THR A 337 -16.80 -11.59 -9.36
N LEU A 338 -17.09 -10.80 -8.32
CA LEU A 338 -18.44 -10.28 -8.08
C LEU A 338 -18.92 -9.39 -9.23
N ASN A 339 -18.05 -8.52 -9.75
CA ASN A 339 -18.38 -7.63 -10.87
C ASN A 339 -18.64 -8.37 -12.19
N SER A 340 -18.18 -9.61 -12.36
CA SER A 340 -18.61 -10.45 -13.51
C SER A 340 -20.14 -10.69 -13.55
N LEU A 341 -20.80 -10.60 -12.39
CA LEU A 341 -22.26 -10.73 -12.27
C LEU A 341 -23.00 -9.43 -12.66
N GLU A 342 -22.30 -8.28 -12.77
CA GLU A 342 -22.94 -7.01 -13.17
C GLU A 342 -23.61 -7.13 -14.54
N VAL A 343 -23.02 -7.87 -15.49
CA VAL A 343 -23.59 -8.08 -16.82
C VAL A 343 -24.98 -8.75 -16.75
N ARG A 344 -25.19 -9.70 -15.83
CA ARG A 344 -26.50 -10.30 -15.56
C ARG A 344 -27.42 -9.37 -14.78
N MET A 345 -26.86 -8.60 -13.84
CA MET A 345 -27.59 -7.64 -13.00
C MET A 345 -28.18 -6.45 -13.80
N ARG A 346 -27.46 -5.99 -14.83
CA ARG A 346 -27.85 -4.85 -15.68
C ARG A 346 -28.71 -5.25 -16.88
N MET A 347 -28.78 -6.54 -17.20
CA MET A 347 -29.54 -7.05 -18.35
C MET A 347 -31.02 -7.30 -17.96
N PRO A 348 -31.98 -6.63 -18.63
CA PRO A 348 -33.40 -6.87 -18.40
C PRO A 348 -33.82 -8.20 -19.01
N LEU A 349 -34.93 -8.78 -18.53
CA LEU A 349 -35.52 -9.97 -19.15
C LEU A 349 -36.06 -9.64 -20.55
N ASP A 350 -35.61 -10.38 -21.56
CA ASP A 350 -36.13 -10.34 -22.91
C ASP A 350 -37.32 -11.31 -23.05
N CYS A 351 -38.50 -10.76 -23.30
CA CYS A 351 -39.71 -11.54 -23.49
C CYS A 351 -39.75 -12.29 -24.84
N TYR A 352 -38.84 -12.01 -25.78
CA TYR A 352 -38.71 -12.70 -27.06
C TYR A 352 -37.75 -13.91 -27.01
N SER A 353 -36.77 -13.93 -26.10
CA SER A 353 -35.91 -15.09 -25.82
C SER A 353 -36.70 -16.31 -25.38
N GLN A 354 -36.45 -17.46 -26.02
CA GLN A 354 -37.08 -18.74 -25.69
C GLN A 354 -36.54 -19.29 -24.36
N GLU A 355 -35.22 -19.30 -24.19
CA GLU A 355 -34.52 -19.79 -23.00
C GLU A 355 -34.99 -19.09 -21.72
N GLN A 356 -35.13 -17.76 -21.74
CA GLN A 356 -35.57 -16.99 -20.56
C GLN A 356 -37.04 -17.25 -20.19
N ARG A 357 -37.91 -17.48 -21.19
CA ARG A 357 -39.28 -17.95 -20.95
C ARG A 357 -39.30 -19.36 -20.38
N ASP A 358 -38.46 -20.26 -20.87
CA ASP A 358 -38.43 -21.65 -20.43
C ASP A 358 -37.93 -21.77 -18.99
N ILE A 359 -36.92 -20.98 -18.58
CA ILE A 359 -36.49 -20.87 -17.18
C ILE A 359 -37.63 -20.35 -16.29
N LEU A 360 -38.36 -19.32 -16.74
CA LEU A 360 -39.50 -18.75 -16.02
C LEU A 360 -40.70 -19.71 -15.93
N HIS A 361 -40.89 -20.59 -16.92
CA HIS A 361 -41.87 -21.67 -16.85
C HIS A 361 -41.41 -22.88 -16.02
N ALA A 362 -40.11 -23.17 -15.98
CA ALA A 362 -39.53 -24.20 -15.12
C ALA A 362 -39.72 -23.87 -13.64
N LEU A 363 -39.60 -22.59 -13.24
CA LEU A 363 -39.95 -22.12 -11.89
C LEU A 363 -41.40 -22.47 -11.51
N ARG A 364 -42.36 -22.32 -12.44
CA ARG A 364 -43.76 -22.71 -12.22
C ARG A 364 -43.90 -24.22 -12.05
N GLN A 365 -43.31 -25.00 -12.95
CA GLN A 365 -43.38 -26.47 -12.94
C GLN A 365 -42.73 -27.10 -11.70
N ALA A 366 -41.63 -26.52 -11.20
CA ALA A 366 -40.97 -26.99 -9.98
C ALA A 366 -41.80 -26.73 -8.70
N ALA A 367 -42.72 -25.77 -8.72
CA ALA A 367 -43.61 -25.46 -7.59
C ALA A 367 -44.98 -26.16 -7.68
N PHE A 368 -45.46 -26.45 -8.89
CA PHE A 368 -46.80 -27.01 -9.14
C PHE A 368 -46.73 -28.20 -10.10
N GLU A 369 -46.98 -29.40 -9.56
CA GLU A 369 -46.91 -30.68 -10.28
C GLU A 369 -47.91 -30.73 -11.46
N THR A 370 -47.45 -31.24 -12.61
CA THR A 370 -48.02 -30.89 -13.92
C THR A 370 -49.01 -31.94 -14.49
N ASP A 371 -49.39 -32.94 -13.71
CA ASP A 371 -50.10 -34.18 -14.14
C ASP A 371 -51.45 -33.99 -14.86
N SER A 372 -52.05 -32.79 -14.81
CA SER A 372 -53.38 -32.51 -15.40
C SER A 372 -53.37 -31.63 -16.66
N GLU A 373 -52.31 -30.86 -16.90
CA GLU A 373 -52.28 -29.72 -17.84
C GLU A 373 -52.52 -30.12 -19.31
N ASN A 374 -52.03 -31.29 -19.72
CA ASN A 374 -52.14 -31.78 -21.11
C ASN A 374 -53.59 -32.00 -21.57
N SER A 375 -54.53 -32.17 -20.64
CA SER A 375 -55.95 -32.40 -20.94
C SER A 375 -56.74 -31.12 -21.27
N LEU A 376 -56.16 -29.94 -21.02
CA LEU A 376 -56.91 -28.69 -20.92
C LEU A 376 -56.91 -27.85 -22.21
N SER A 377 -57.96 -27.06 -22.42
CA SER A 377 -58.04 -26.13 -23.56
C SER A 377 -57.00 -25.00 -23.43
N HIS A 378 -56.60 -24.42 -24.56
CA HIS A 378 -55.51 -23.45 -24.61
C HIS A 378 -55.77 -22.20 -23.75
N GLU A 379 -57.03 -21.76 -23.63
CA GLU A 379 -57.44 -20.65 -22.78
C GLU A 379 -57.44 -21.01 -21.29
N ARG A 380 -57.88 -22.23 -20.94
CA ARG A 380 -57.82 -22.72 -19.55
C ARG A 380 -56.38 -22.83 -19.05
N ARG A 381 -55.46 -23.34 -19.88
CA ARG A 381 -54.01 -23.34 -19.58
C ARG A 381 -53.46 -21.93 -19.33
N ARG A 382 -53.75 -20.94 -20.21
CA ARG A 382 -53.33 -19.54 -19.97
C ARG A 382 -53.88 -18.99 -18.65
N SER A 383 -55.14 -19.30 -18.31
CA SER A 383 -55.76 -18.87 -17.05
C SER A 383 -55.14 -19.53 -15.82
N LEU A 384 -54.71 -20.80 -15.91
CA LEU A 384 -54.01 -21.50 -14.84
C LEU A 384 -52.59 -20.96 -14.65
N CYS A 385 -51.80 -20.85 -15.72
CA CYS A 385 -50.48 -20.22 -15.68
C CYS A 385 -50.52 -18.86 -14.96
N ALA A 386 -51.49 -18.00 -15.30
CA ALA A 386 -51.62 -16.67 -14.69
C ALA A 386 -52.00 -16.72 -13.19
N LYS A 387 -52.80 -17.72 -12.77
CA LYS A 387 -53.12 -17.94 -11.34
C LYS A 387 -51.92 -18.48 -10.57
N GLU A 388 -51.10 -19.31 -11.19
CA GLU A 388 -49.90 -19.88 -10.59
C GLU A 388 -48.76 -18.86 -10.50
N PHE A 389 -48.58 -17.99 -11.50
CA PHE A 389 -47.69 -16.84 -11.37
C PHE A 389 -48.15 -15.83 -10.31
N LYS A 390 -49.47 -15.66 -10.11
CA LYS A 390 -49.98 -14.93 -8.94
C LYS A 390 -49.58 -15.63 -7.62
N LYS A 391 -49.77 -16.95 -7.53
CA LYS A 391 -49.39 -17.76 -6.36
C LYS A 391 -47.89 -17.75 -6.05
N LEU A 392 -47.04 -17.58 -7.07
CA LEU A 392 -45.61 -17.34 -6.92
C LEU A 392 -45.26 -15.91 -6.45
N GLY A 393 -46.25 -15.02 -6.31
CA GLY A 393 -46.03 -13.66 -5.83
C GLY A 393 -45.37 -12.72 -6.84
N PHE A 394 -45.61 -12.93 -8.14
CA PHE A 394 -45.33 -11.93 -9.18
C PHE A 394 -46.38 -10.82 -9.14
N SER A 395 -46.00 -9.59 -9.47
CA SER A 395 -46.90 -8.43 -9.52
C SER A 395 -47.76 -8.48 -10.78
N ASN A 396 -47.16 -8.79 -11.94
CA ASN A 396 -47.90 -9.01 -13.17
C ASN A 396 -48.19 -10.50 -13.44
N ASN A 397 -49.39 -10.92 -13.03
CA ASN A 397 -49.92 -12.28 -13.25
C ASN A 397 -49.97 -12.73 -14.72
N SER A 398 -50.12 -11.80 -15.67
CA SER A 398 -50.30 -12.10 -17.09
C SER A 398 -49.01 -12.02 -17.91
N ASN A 399 -48.00 -11.29 -17.41
CA ASN A 399 -46.66 -11.26 -17.96
C ASN A 399 -45.64 -11.08 -16.80
N PRO A 400 -45.30 -12.16 -16.07
CA PRO A 400 -44.36 -12.13 -14.94
C PRO A 400 -42.95 -11.65 -15.34
N GLY A 401 -42.62 -11.65 -16.63
CA GLY A 401 -41.38 -11.08 -17.14
C GLY A 401 -41.25 -9.58 -16.90
N GLN A 402 -42.35 -8.82 -16.77
CA GLN A 402 -42.28 -7.36 -16.54
C GLN A 402 -41.62 -6.99 -15.21
N ASP A 403 -41.85 -7.77 -14.15
CA ASP A 403 -41.20 -7.60 -12.84
C ASP A 403 -39.65 -7.73 -12.97
N LEU A 404 -39.17 -8.48 -13.96
CA LEU A 404 -37.75 -8.77 -14.24
C LEU A 404 -37.14 -7.89 -15.36
N VAL A 405 -37.89 -6.94 -15.92
CA VAL A 405 -37.34 -5.88 -16.81
C VAL A 405 -36.60 -4.82 -15.99
N ARG A 406 -36.92 -4.65 -14.70
CA ARG A 406 -36.26 -3.67 -13.82
C ARG A 406 -34.82 -4.10 -13.50
N THR A 407 -33.87 -3.25 -13.87
CA THR A 407 -32.44 -3.42 -13.59
C THR A 407 -31.92 -2.28 -12.69
N PRO A 408 -31.08 -2.56 -11.67
CA PRO A 408 -30.86 -3.88 -11.08
C PRO A 408 -32.13 -4.44 -10.41
N PRO A 409 -32.26 -5.77 -10.19
CA PRO A 409 -31.27 -6.82 -10.47
C PRO A 409 -31.47 -7.57 -11.81
N GLY A 410 -32.51 -7.26 -12.59
CA GLY A 410 -32.72 -7.87 -13.91
C GLY A 410 -32.73 -9.40 -13.91
N LEU A 411 -32.05 -10.00 -14.89
CA LEU A 411 -31.94 -11.45 -15.05
C LEU A 411 -31.22 -12.15 -13.89
N LEU A 412 -30.38 -11.48 -13.12
CA LEU A 412 -29.72 -12.09 -11.96
C LEU A 412 -30.71 -12.55 -10.88
N ALA A 413 -31.89 -11.93 -10.80
CA ALA A 413 -32.99 -12.43 -9.97
C ALA A 413 -33.62 -13.72 -10.53
N LEU A 414 -33.76 -13.84 -11.86
CA LEU A 414 -34.23 -15.09 -12.49
C LEU A 414 -33.23 -16.23 -12.26
N ASP A 415 -31.93 -15.94 -12.39
CA ASP A 415 -30.84 -16.92 -12.19
C ASP A 415 -30.81 -17.43 -10.73
N THR A 416 -30.89 -16.52 -9.75
CA THR A 416 -30.91 -16.87 -8.31
C THR A 416 -32.18 -17.63 -7.91
N MET A 417 -33.35 -17.23 -8.42
CA MET A 417 -34.60 -17.98 -8.24
C MET A 417 -34.53 -19.39 -8.84
N HIS A 418 -34.02 -19.52 -10.07
CA HIS A 418 -33.90 -20.81 -10.74
C HIS A 418 -32.88 -21.72 -10.06
N TYR A 419 -31.75 -21.16 -9.58
CA TYR A 419 -30.78 -21.91 -8.80
C TYR A 419 -31.42 -22.49 -7.53
N PHE A 420 -32.18 -21.70 -6.76
CA PHE A 420 -32.88 -22.19 -5.56
C PHE A 420 -33.87 -23.32 -5.87
N ALA A 421 -34.68 -23.18 -6.93
CA ALA A 421 -35.64 -24.20 -7.34
C ALA A 421 -34.95 -25.51 -7.80
N SER A 422 -33.87 -25.42 -8.57
CA SER A 422 -33.14 -26.57 -9.12
C SER A 422 -32.18 -27.24 -8.11
N ARG A 423 -31.62 -26.48 -7.16
CA ARG A 423 -30.66 -26.96 -6.15
C ARG A 423 -31.34 -27.46 -4.87
N TYR A 424 -32.43 -26.82 -4.46
CA TYR A 424 -33.15 -27.10 -3.21
C TYR A 424 -34.66 -27.22 -3.43
N PRO A 425 -35.14 -28.13 -4.30
CA PRO A 425 -36.56 -28.25 -4.66
C PRO A 425 -37.46 -28.41 -3.43
N ASP A 426 -37.09 -29.25 -2.46
CA ASP A 426 -37.86 -29.43 -1.22
C ASP A 426 -38.02 -28.15 -0.40
N ALA A 427 -37.04 -27.23 -0.44
CA ALA A 427 -37.12 -25.95 0.26
C ALA A 427 -37.91 -24.92 -0.54
N TYR A 428 -37.74 -24.91 -1.86
CA TYR A 428 -38.48 -24.07 -2.79
C TYR A 428 -39.98 -24.37 -2.79
N SER A 429 -40.38 -25.61 -3.06
CA SER A 429 -41.78 -26.00 -3.14
C SER A 429 -42.45 -25.88 -1.76
N ARG A 430 -41.72 -26.12 -0.65
CA ARG A 430 -42.22 -25.80 0.70
C ARG A 430 -42.48 -24.31 0.88
N PHE A 431 -41.55 -23.42 0.50
CA PHE A 431 -41.78 -21.96 0.57
C PHE A 431 -43.05 -21.57 -0.20
N VAL A 432 -43.15 -22.00 -1.45
CA VAL A 432 -44.24 -21.58 -2.35
C VAL A 432 -45.58 -22.16 -1.90
N LEU A 433 -45.64 -23.42 -1.50
CA LEU A 433 -46.89 -24.05 -1.04
C LEU A 433 -47.32 -23.54 0.34
N GLU A 434 -46.39 -23.30 1.28
CA GLU A 434 -46.71 -22.71 2.59
C GLU A 434 -47.30 -21.29 2.49
N ASN A 435 -46.93 -20.52 1.47
CA ASN A 435 -47.43 -19.16 1.29
C ASN A 435 -48.67 -19.12 0.37
N SER A 436 -48.70 -19.88 -0.73
CA SER A 436 -49.79 -19.87 -1.71
C SER A 436 -51.00 -20.75 -1.38
N SER A 437 -50.97 -21.41 -0.21
CA SER A 437 -52.13 -22.08 0.41
C SER A 437 -52.79 -21.24 1.51
N ARG A 438 -52.23 -20.06 1.85
CA ARG A 438 -52.82 -19.15 2.84
C ARG A 438 -53.86 -18.27 2.17
N GLU A 439 -55.01 -18.15 2.82
CA GLU A 439 -56.06 -17.19 2.46
C GLU A 439 -56.02 -15.92 3.34
N ASP A 440 -54.97 -15.79 4.17
CA ASP A 440 -54.75 -14.63 5.05
C ASP A 440 -53.86 -13.55 4.41
N LYS A 441 -53.82 -12.36 5.00
CA LYS A 441 -53.00 -11.23 4.53
C LYS A 441 -51.49 -11.39 4.79
N HIS A 442 -51.04 -12.55 5.27
CA HIS A 442 -49.67 -12.83 5.70
C HIS A 442 -48.93 -13.76 4.72
N GLU A 443 -49.44 -13.96 3.50
CA GLU A 443 -48.68 -14.57 2.39
C GLU A 443 -47.40 -13.77 2.08
N CYS A 444 -46.24 -14.44 2.11
CA CYS A 444 -44.97 -13.87 1.67
C CYS A 444 -44.82 -14.08 0.15
N PRO A 445 -44.68 -13.01 -0.67
CA PRO A 445 -44.72 -13.11 -2.12
C PRO A 445 -43.36 -13.56 -2.66
N PHE A 446 -43.20 -14.83 -3.04
CA PHE A 446 -41.88 -15.40 -3.36
C PHE A 446 -41.11 -14.60 -4.42
N ALA A 447 -41.71 -14.27 -5.57
CA ALA A 447 -41.03 -13.58 -6.66
C ALA A 447 -40.67 -12.13 -6.32
N ARG A 448 -41.63 -11.32 -5.82
CA ARG A 448 -41.35 -9.94 -5.33
C ARG A 448 -40.25 -9.94 -4.25
N SER A 449 -40.30 -10.89 -3.31
CA SER A 449 -39.29 -11.05 -2.25
C SER A 449 -37.92 -11.43 -2.81
N SER A 450 -37.88 -12.35 -3.78
CA SER A 450 -36.65 -12.80 -4.43
C SER A 450 -35.97 -11.68 -5.20
N ILE A 451 -36.72 -10.94 -6.04
CA ILE A 451 -36.19 -9.81 -6.81
C ILE A 451 -35.61 -8.74 -5.86
N GLN A 452 -36.34 -8.39 -4.79
CA GLN A 452 -35.84 -7.39 -3.83
C GLN A 452 -34.67 -7.92 -2.99
N LEU A 453 -34.62 -9.21 -2.66
CA LEU A 453 -33.51 -9.82 -1.94
C LEU A 453 -32.24 -9.89 -2.79
N THR A 454 -32.32 -10.28 -4.07
CA THR A 454 -31.16 -10.31 -4.96
C THR A 454 -30.59 -8.89 -5.14
N LEU A 455 -31.44 -7.86 -5.20
CA LEU A 455 -30.98 -6.46 -5.16
C LEU A 455 -30.25 -6.12 -3.85
N VAL A 456 -30.81 -6.47 -2.68
CA VAL A 456 -30.17 -6.25 -1.37
C VAL A 456 -28.81 -6.96 -1.29
N LEU A 457 -28.68 -8.18 -1.81
CA LEU A 457 -27.41 -8.91 -1.85
C LEU A 457 -26.40 -8.25 -2.79
N CYS A 458 -26.82 -7.75 -3.96
CA CYS A 458 -25.95 -6.98 -4.87
C CYS A 458 -25.41 -5.70 -4.21
N GLU A 459 -26.25 -4.97 -3.47
CA GLU A 459 -25.85 -3.77 -2.74
C GLU A 459 -24.92 -4.07 -1.56
N ILE A 460 -25.19 -5.12 -0.77
CA ILE A 460 -24.33 -5.53 0.35
C ILE A 460 -22.95 -6.00 -0.15
N LEU A 461 -22.90 -6.72 -1.27
CA LEU A 461 -21.67 -7.22 -1.90
C LEU A 461 -21.04 -6.22 -2.88
N ARG A 462 -21.59 -5.00 -3.01
CA ARG A 462 -21.07 -3.91 -3.87
C ARG A 462 -20.86 -4.30 -5.34
N ILE A 463 -21.76 -5.12 -5.88
CA ILE A 463 -21.67 -5.60 -7.27
C ILE A 463 -21.82 -4.42 -8.25
N GLY A 464 -20.78 -4.17 -9.05
CA GLY A 464 -20.68 -3.05 -9.98
C GLY A 464 -19.97 -1.81 -9.40
N GLU A 465 -19.41 -1.86 -8.19
CA GLU A 465 -18.47 -0.83 -7.72
C GLU A 465 -17.05 -1.09 -8.28
N PRO A 466 -16.30 -0.06 -8.70
CA PRO A 466 -14.92 -0.22 -9.14
C PRO A 466 -14.02 -0.62 -7.96
N THR A 467 -13.00 -1.45 -8.24
CA THR A 467 -11.96 -1.81 -7.26
C THR A 467 -11.14 -0.60 -6.85
N SER A 468 -11.02 -0.33 -5.54
CA SER A 468 -10.09 0.68 -5.02
C SER A 468 -8.65 0.15 -5.01
N GLU A 469 -7.68 1.00 -5.37
CA GLU A 469 -6.25 0.65 -5.37
C GLU A 469 -5.71 0.44 -3.93
N THR A 470 -6.45 0.83 -2.88
CA THR A 470 -6.07 0.65 -1.47
C THR A 470 -7.01 -0.24 -0.65
N GLY A 471 -7.92 -0.98 -1.28
CA GLY A 471 -8.88 -1.84 -0.56
C GLY A 471 -8.26 -3.16 -0.07
N SER A 472 -8.51 -3.55 1.18
CA SER A 472 -8.04 -4.82 1.77
C SER A 472 -9.14 -5.62 2.50
N ASP A 473 -10.38 -5.12 2.54
CA ASP A 473 -11.48 -5.75 3.27
C ASP A 473 -12.23 -6.79 2.41
N TYR A 474 -11.92 -8.07 2.61
CA TYR A 474 -12.60 -9.19 1.95
C TYR A 474 -13.39 -10.07 2.94
N HIS A 475 -14.31 -10.88 2.40
CA HIS A 475 -15.19 -11.80 3.11
C HIS A 475 -14.69 -13.25 2.92
N PRO A 476 -14.10 -13.91 3.94
CA PRO A 476 -13.48 -15.23 3.77
C PRO A 476 -14.40 -16.33 3.24
N ILE A 477 -15.71 -16.26 3.56
CA ILE A 477 -16.75 -17.14 2.99
C ILE A 477 -16.73 -17.19 1.45
N PHE A 478 -16.31 -16.13 0.76
CA PHE A 478 -16.24 -16.06 -0.70
C PHE A 478 -15.35 -17.16 -1.30
N PHE A 479 -14.22 -17.45 -0.65
CA PHE A 479 -13.29 -18.50 -1.07
C PHE A 479 -13.67 -19.89 -0.56
N SER A 480 -14.79 -20.04 0.15
CA SER A 480 -15.25 -21.32 0.72
C SER A 480 -16.38 -21.98 -0.06
N GLN A 481 -16.98 -21.28 -1.04
CA GLN A 481 -18.25 -21.66 -1.63
C GLN A 481 -18.32 -21.23 -3.11
N ASP A 482 -18.36 -22.21 -4.02
CA ASP A 482 -18.70 -21.96 -5.42
C ASP A 482 -20.09 -21.30 -5.50
N LYS A 483 -20.26 -20.31 -6.39
CA LYS A 483 -21.52 -19.59 -6.59
C LYS A 483 -22.08 -18.97 -5.29
N LEU A 484 -21.22 -18.22 -4.58
CA LEU A 484 -21.56 -17.57 -3.31
C LEU A 484 -22.88 -16.79 -3.37
N LEU A 485 -23.15 -16.01 -4.42
CA LEU A 485 -24.36 -15.19 -4.49
C LEU A 485 -25.63 -16.05 -4.49
N GLU A 486 -25.65 -17.11 -5.30
CA GLU A 486 -26.80 -18.01 -5.38
C GLU A 486 -27.00 -18.82 -4.08
N GLU A 487 -25.91 -19.26 -3.43
CA GLU A 487 -25.98 -20.00 -2.16
C GLU A 487 -26.34 -19.09 -0.97
N LEU A 488 -25.83 -17.85 -0.92
CA LEU A 488 -26.29 -16.82 0.02
C LEU A 488 -27.77 -16.49 -0.20
N PHE A 489 -28.22 -16.37 -1.45
CA PHE A 489 -29.63 -16.18 -1.77
C PHE A 489 -30.49 -17.33 -1.23
N CYS A 490 -30.08 -18.60 -1.44
CA CYS A 490 -30.78 -19.78 -0.92
C CYS A 490 -30.92 -19.76 0.62
N VAL A 491 -29.92 -19.28 1.37
CA VAL A 491 -30.02 -19.11 2.82
C VAL A 491 -30.89 -17.90 3.18
N CYS A 492 -30.71 -16.77 2.49
CA CYS A 492 -31.37 -15.51 2.83
C CYS A 492 -32.87 -15.47 2.47
N ILE A 493 -33.32 -16.21 1.45
CA ILE A 493 -34.75 -16.32 1.12
C ILE A 493 -35.50 -17.14 2.18
N GLN A 494 -34.86 -18.17 2.74
CA GLN A 494 -35.40 -18.93 3.87
C GLN A 494 -35.43 -18.08 5.16
N LEU A 495 -34.38 -17.29 5.42
CA LEU A 495 -34.35 -16.29 6.48
C LEU A 495 -35.49 -15.27 6.33
N LEU A 496 -35.72 -14.76 5.11
CA LEU A 496 -36.78 -13.79 4.82
C LEU A 496 -38.17 -14.37 5.18
N ASN A 497 -38.46 -15.61 4.80
CA ASN A 497 -39.70 -16.30 5.17
C ASN A 497 -39.85 -16.45 6.70
N LYS A 498 -38.74 -16.72 7.40
CA LYS A 498 -38.70 -16.80 8.87
C LYS A 498 -38.97 -15.43 9.52
N THR A 499 -38.21 -14.40 9.17
CA THR A 499 -38.37 -13.03 9.69
C THR A 499 -39.77 -12.47 9.38
N TRP A 500 -40.33 -12.75 8.19
CA TRP A 500 -41.71 -12.39 7.81
C TRP A 500 -42.74 -13.00 8.78
N LYS A 501 -42.61 -14.29 9.10
CA LYS A 501 -43.47 -15.00 10.05
C LYS A 501 -43.27 -14.52 11.50
N GLU A 502 -42.03 -14.28 11.92
CA GLU A 502 -41.70 -13.72 13.24
C GLU A 502 -42.31 -12.33 13.45
N MET A 503 -42.24 -11.46 12.43
CA MET A 503 -42.86 -10.13 12.42
C MET A 503 -44.39 -10.16 12.25
N ARG A 504 -44.99 -11.32 11.92
CA ARG A 504 -46.39 -11.46 11.47
C ARG A 504 -46.75 -10.46 10.36
N ALA A 505 -45.80 -10.23 9.45
CA ALA A 505 -45.86 -9.17 8.46
C ALA A 505 -47.03 -9.32 7.46
N THR A 506 -47.42 -8.19 6.87
CA THR A 506 -48.34 -8.13 5.73
C THR A 506 -47.64 -7.53 4.50
N GLN A 507 -48.33 -7.51 3.35
CA GLN A 507 -47.84 -6.84 2.13
C GLN A 507 -47.49 -5.34 2.32
N GLU A 508 -48.07 -4.69 3.33
CA GLU A 508 -47.80 -3.29 3.72
C GLU A 508 -46.52 -3.13 4.57
N ASP A 509 -46.04 -4.22 5.17
CA ASP A 509 -44.80 -4.25 5.98
C ASP A 509 -43.57 -4.69 5.19
N PHE A 510 -43.74 -5.04 3.91
CA PHE A 510 -42.72 -5.66 3.05
C PHE A 510 -41.36 -4.97 3.13
N ASP A 511 -41.31 -3.64 2.99
CA ASP A 511 -40.06 -2.87 2.99
C ASP A 511 -39.41 -2.84 4.39
N LYS A 512 -40.21 -2.92 5.47
CA LYS A 512 -39.73 -3.03 6.86
C LYS A 512 -39.09 -4.40 7.09
N VAL A 513 -39.70 -5.47 6.59
CA VAL A 513 -39.14 -6.84 6.66
C VAL A 513 -37.83 -6.89 5.88
N MET A 514 -37.79 -6.32 4.67
CA MET A 514 -36.55 -6.24 3.88
C MET A 514 -35.45 -5.43 4.57
N GLN A 515 -35.78 -4.37 5.31
CA GLN A 515 -34.82 -3.63 6.12
C GLN A 515 -34.26 -4.47 7.29
N VAL A 516 -35.10 -5.24 7.98
CA VAL A 516 -34.66 -6.18 9.03
C VAL A 516 -33.77 -7.28 8.43
N VAL A 517 -34.16 -7.87 7.30
CA VAL A 517 -33.39 -8.92 6.61
C VAL A 517 -32.05 -8.39 6.11
N ARG A 518 -31.99 -7.18 5.54
CA ARG A 518 -30.73 -6.50 5.20
C ARG A 518 -29.82 -6.40 6.42
N GLU A 519 -30.35 -5.93 7.56
CA GLU A 519 -29.58 -5.77 8.79
C GLU A 519 -29.07 -7.12 9.36
N GLN A 520 -29.90 -8.17 9.34
CA GLN A 520 -29.50 -9.53 9.72
C GLN A 520 -28.32 -10.02 8.87
N ILE A 521 -28.36 -9.81 7.55
CA ILE A 521 -27.29 -10.20 6.62
C ILE A 521 -26.02 -9.35 6.86
N THR A 522 -26.14 -8.01 6.90
CA THR A 522 -25.00 -7.11 7.10
C THR A 522 -24.29 -7.38 8.42
N ARG A 523 -25.00 -7.42 9.56
CA ARG A 523 -24.39 -7.74 10.87
C ARG A 523 -23.70 -9.11 10.87
N THR A 524 -24.24 -10.09 10.14
CA THR A 524 -23.61 -11.41 10.01
C THR A 524 -22.31 -11.35 9.21
N LEU A 525 -22.29 -10.67 8.05
CA LEU A 525 -21.10 -10.56 7.21
C LEU A 525 -19.99 -9.72 7.85
N SER A 526 -20.32 -8.67 8.60
CA SER A 526 -19.35 -7.91 9.43
C SER A 526 -18.59 -8.80 10.42
N SER A 527 -19.17 -9.94 10.84
CA SER A 527 -18.50 -10.92 11.70
C SER A 527 -17.62 -11.94 10.95
N LYS A 528 -17.26 -11.63 9.69
CA LYS A 528 -16.39 -12.38 8.76
C LYS A 528 -16.49 -13.91 8.89
N PRO A 529 -17.64 -14.52 8.57
CA PRO A 529 -17.77 -15.98 8.52
C PRO A 529 -16.81 -16.58 7.48
N THR A 530 -16.28 -17.77 7.78
CA THR A 530 -15.34 -18.52 6.92
C THR A 530 -15.99 -19.66 6.15
N SER A 531 -17.29 -19.92 6.35
CA SER A 531 -18.06 -20.92 5.61
C SER A 531 -19.56 -20.60 5.57
N LEU A 532 -20.26 -21.18 4.60
CA LEU A 532 -21.72 -21.02 4.44
C LEU A 532 -22.51 -21.51 5.66
N GLU A 533 -22.13 -22.65 6.26
CA GLU A 533 -22.79 -23.15 7.47
C GLU A 533 -22.55 -22.24 8.69
N LEU A 534 -21.39 -21.59 8.81
CA LEU A 534 -21.15 -20.60 9.87
C LEU A 534 -21.99 -19.33 9.67
N PHE A 535 -22.12 -18.85 8.43
CA PHE A 535 -23.04 -17.75 8.10
C PHE A 535 -24.50 -18.12 8.41
N LYS A 536 -24.96 -19.27 7.92
CA LYS A 536 -26.31 -19.82 8.11
C LYS A 536 -26.68 -20.00 9.58
N ASN A 537 -25.74 -20.47 10.42
CA ASN A 537 -25.96 -20.61 11.86
C ASN A 537 -26.01 -19.24 12.57
N LYS A 538 -25.08 -18.32 12.28
CA LYS A 538 -25.08 -16.96 12.84
C LYS A 538 -26.34 -16.18 12.46
N VAL A 539 -26.72 -16.16 11.19
CA VAL A 539 -27.88 -15.39 10.70
C VAL A 539 -29.21 -15.97 11.20
N ASN A 540 -29.29 -17.28 11.45
CA ASN A 540 -30.46 -17.89 12.09
C ASN A 540 -30.56 -17.64 13.60
N ALA A 541 -29.44 -17.41 14.29
CA ALA A 541 -29.44 -17.00 15.69
C ALA A 541 -29.92 -15.55 15.86
N LEU A 542 -29.56 -14.65 14.93
CA LEU A 542 -30.04 -13.27 14.84
C LEU A 542 -31.51 -13.17 14.38
N ASN A 543 -32.43 -13.79 15.13
CA ASN A 543 -33.87 -13.67 14.91
C ASN A 543 -34.39 -12.23 15.15
N TYR A 544 -35.63 -11.95 14.75
CA TYR A 544 -36.23 -10.61 14.87
C TYR A 544 -36.20 -10.06 16.31
N GLY A 545 -36.36 -10.93 17.32
CA GLY A 545 -36.28 -10.54 18.73
C GLY A 545 -34.89 -10.07 19.16
N GLU A 546 -33.81 -10.71 18.69
CA GLU A 546 -32.44 -10.25 18.96
C GLU A 546 -32.13 -8.94 18.21
N ILE A 547 -32.61 -8.78 16.98
CA ILE A 547 -32.49 -7.51 16.24
C ILE A 547 -33.23 -6.38 16.98
N LEU A 548 -34.42 -6.64 17.54
CA LEU A 548 -35.12 -5.65 18.37
C LEU A 548 -34.34 -5.29 19.65
N LYS A 549 -33.74 -6.26 20.35
CA LYS A 549 -32.88 -5.98 21.52
C LYS A 549 -31.67 -5.13 21.13
N LEU A 550 -30.95 -5.49 20.06
CA LEU A 550 -29.78 -4.75 19.59
C LEU A 550 -30.15 -3.30 19.26
N ARG A 551 -31.23 -3.08 18.49
CA ARG A 551 -31.76 -1.74 18.20
C ARG A 551 -32.22 -0.99 19.45
N GLN A 552 -32.72 -1.67 20.48
CA GLN A 552 -33.09 -1.06 21.76
C GLN A 552 -31.86 -0.62 22.55
N THR A 553 -30.83 -1.46 22.67
CA THR A 553 -29.56 -1.11 23.33
C THR A 553 -28.85 0.02 22.60
N GLU A 554 -28.82 -0.01 21.26
CA GLU A 554 -28.25 1.06 20.43
C GLU A 554 -29.01 2.38 20.60
N ARG A 555 -30.35 2.33 20.68
CA ARG A 555 -31.17 3.51 20.99
C ARG A 555 -30.90 4.05 22.39
N LEU A 556 -30.85 3.22 23.42
CA LEU A 556 -30.58 3.66 24.78
C LEU A 556 -29.21 4.33 24.86
N HIS A 557 -28.17 3.71 24.29
CA HIS A 557 -26.83 4.30 24.21
C HIS A 557 -26.80 5.60 23.38
N GLN A 558 -27.63 5.72 22.35
CA GLN A 558 -27.76 6.96 21.57
C GLN A 558 -28.51 8.05 22.35
N GLU A 559 -29.55 7.70 23.10
CA GLU A 559 -30.32 8.61 23.96
C GLU A 559 -29.45 9.12 25.12
N GLU A 560 -28.68 8.24 25.78
CA GLU A 560 -27.67 8.58 26.79
C GLU A 560 -26.57 9.51 26.25
N THR A 561 -25.99 9.18 25.09
CA THR A 561 -24.88 9.97 24.52
C THR A 561 -25.34 11.29 23.88
N LEU A 562 -26.64 11.55 23.79
CA LEU A 562 -27.23 12.82 23.36
C LEU A 562 -27.84 13.64 24.52
N ALA A 563 -27.83 13.14 25.75
CA ALA A 563 -28.31 13.87 26.92
C ALA A 563 -27.54 15.20 27.12
N PRO A 564 -28.20 16.34 27.47
CA PRO A 564 -27.54 17.65 27.53
C PRO A 564 -26.26 17.70 28.39
N PRO A 565 -26.20 17.11 29.61
CA PRO A 565 -24.96 17.09 30.40
C PRO A 565 -23.80 16.33 29.71
N VAL A 566 -24.12 15.33 28.89
CA VAL A 566 -23.13 14.55 28.13
C VAL A 566 -22.65 15.34 26.90
N LEU A 567 -23.49 16.19 26.31
CA LEU A 567 -23.08 17.14 25.27
C LEU A 567 -22.20 18.28 25.82
N GLU A 568 -22.51 18.80 27.02
CA GLU A 568 -21.65 19.76 27.72
C GLU A 568 -20.28 19.14 28.08
N LEU A 569 -20.29 17.89 28.56
CA LEU A 569 -19.06 17.14 28.84
C LEU A 569 -18.23 16.89 27.57
N LYS A 570 -18.88 16.56 26.44
CA LYS A 570 -18.22 16.42 25.11
C LYS A 570 -17.41 17.66 24.76
N GLU A 571 -18.05 18.84 24.70
CA GLU A 571 -17.36 20.07 24.31
C GLU A 571 -16.30 20.51 25.33
N ARG A 572 -16.42 20.12 26.61
CA ARG A 572 -15.40 20.38 27.63
C ARG A 572 -14.16 19.48 27.51
N LEU A 573 -14.31 18.20 27.14
CA LEU A 573 -13.20 17.25 26.96
C LEU A 573 -12.49 17.40 25.61
N LYS A 574 -13.24 17.81 24.58
CA LYS A 574 -12.78 18.02 23.19
C LYS A 574 -11.44 18.77 23.04
N PRO A 575 -11.15 19.91 23.72
CA PRO A 575 -9.84 20.58 23.59
C PRO A 575 -8.67 19.77 24.17
N GLU A 576 -8.89 19.03 25.27
CA GLU A 576 -7.87 18.18 25.90
C GLU A 576 -7.52 16.97 25.01
N LEU A 577 -8.55 16.33 24.44
CA LEU A 577 -8.38 15.22 23.51
C LEU A 577 -7.81 15.67 22.15
N LEU A 578 -8.15 16.88 21.69
CA LEU A 578 -7.50 17.47 20.51
C LEU A 578 -6.01 17.72 20.73
N GLU A 579 -5.60 18.21 21.90
CA GLU A 579 -4.18 18.40 22.24
C GLU A 579 -3.43 17.06 22.32
N LEU A 580 -4.05 16.01 22.87
CA LEU A 580 -3.51 14.65 22.82
C LEU A 580 -3.29 14.16 21.37
N ILE A 581 -4.22 14.45 20.45
CA ILE A 581 -4.04 14.16 19.02
C ILE A 581 -2.93 15.03 18.41
N ARG A 582 -2.81 16.32 18.73
CA ARG A 582 -1.70 17.18 18.26
C ARG A 582 -0.34 16.60 18.67
N GLN A 583 -0.22 16.14 19.91
CA GLN A 583 0.99 15.48 20.42
C GLN A 583 1.26 14.15 19.72
N GLN A 584 0.22 13.34 19.45
CA GLN A 584 0.35 12.12 18.63
C GLN A 584 0.88 12.43 17.23
N ARG A 585 0.35 13.46 16.55
CA ARG A 585 0.78 13.85 15.20
C ARG A 585 2.24 14.30 15.19
N LEU A 586 2.66 15.13 16.15
CA LEU A 586 4.06 15.54 16.31
C LEU A 586 4.98 14.34 16.58
N ASN A 587 4.58 13.41 17.45
CA ASN A 587 5.32 12.19 17.71
C ASN A 587 5.45 11.29 16.46
N ARG A 588 4.41 11.20 15.62
CA ARG A 588 4.47 10.49 14.33
C ARG A 588 5.43 11.15 13.35
N LEU A 589 5.42 12.49 13.24
CA LEU A 589 6.43 13.20 12.46
C LEU A 589 7.86 12.96 13.00
N CYS A 590 8.04 12.89 14.32
CA CYS A 590 9.35 12.65 14.94
C CYS A 590 9.87 11.21 14.81
N GLN A 591 8.97 10.23 14.70
CA GLN A 591 9.32 8.89 14.23
C GLN A 591 9.84 9.00 12.80
N GLY A 592 8.99 9.49 11.90
CA GLY A 592 9.26 9.62 10.47
C GLY A 592 8.50 8.60 9.64
N THR A 593 8.64 8.68 8.31
CA THR A 593 7.92 7.82 7.35
C THR A 593 8.71 7.68 6.06
N MET A 594 8.61 6.50 5.43
CA MET A 594 9.12 6.23 4.09
C MET A 594 8.14 6.73 3.03
N PHE A 595 8.64 7.49 2.06
CA PHE A 595 7.88 8.05 0.95
C PHE A 595 8.43 7.53 -0.38
N ARG A 596 7.54 7.33 -1.35
CA ARG A 596 7.94 7.07 -2.74
C ARG A 596 8.46 8.35 -3.37
N LYS A 597 9.59 8.28 -4.08
CA LYS A 597 10.18 9.45 -4.76
C LYS A 597 9.43 9.74 -6.06
N VAL A 598 8.72 10.88 -6.11
CA VAL A 598 7.85 11.25 -7.23
C VAL A 598 8.68 11.42 -8.51
N SER A 599 8.60 10.45 -9.41
CA SER A 599 9.28 10.45 -10.70
C SER A 599 8.29 10.42 -11.85
N SER A 600 8.53 11.24 -12.88
CA SER A 600 7.65 11.37 -14.06
C SER A 600 7.58 10.10 -14.94
N ARG A 601 8.37 9.08 -14.65
CA ARG A 601 8.43 7.78 -15.34
C ARG A 601 8.67 6.73 -14.27
N ARG A 602 8.14 5.52 -14.49
CA ARG A 602 8.42 4.37 -13.64
C ARG A 602 9.94 4.28 -13.41
N ARG A 603 10.29 4.02 -12.16
CA ARG A 603 11.58 3.54 -11.66
C ARG A 603 11.22 2.63 -10.48
N GLN A 604 12.14 1.78 -10.06
CA GLN A 604 12.03 1.11 -8.77
C GLN A 604 11.70 2.13 -7.66
N ASP A 605 10.91 1.70 -6.66
CA ASP A 605 10.51 2.50 -5.50
C ASP A 605 11.73 2.90 -4.67
N LYS A 606 12.46 3.93 -5.11
CA LYS A 606 13.48 4.59 -4.29
C LYS A 606 12.77 5.31 -3.15
N LEU A 607 12.67 4.61 -2.03
CA LEU A 607 12.11 5.14 -0.79
C LEU A 607 13.06 6.21 -0.25
N TRP A 608 12.49 7.36 0.09
CA TRP A 608 13.17 8.42 0.81
C TRP A 608 12.43 8.66 2.11
N TYR A 609 13.19 8.89 3.18
CA TYR A 609 12.65 9.00 4.53
C TYR A 609 12.61 10.46 4.94
N CYS A 610 11.52 10.85 5.58
CA CYS A 610 11.37 12.18 6.15
C CYS A 610 11.00 12.05 7.63
N ARG A 611 11.65 12.84 8.50
CA ARG A 611 11.33 12.91 9.93
C ARG A 611 11.57 14.31 10.50
N LEU A 612 10.79 14.65 11.51
CA LEU A 612 10.96 15.85 12.32
C LEU A 612 11.99 15.61 13.43
N SER A 613 12.84 16.60 13.71
CA SER A 613 13.74 16.56 14.86
C SER A 613 12.96 16.59 16.19
N PRO A 614 13.41 15.94 17.27
CA PRO A 614 12.69 15.88 18.56
C PRO A 614 12.46 17.24 19.27
N ASN A 615 12.97 18.34 18.72
CA ASN A 615 12.72 19.71 19.19
C ASN A 615 11.70 20.48 18.32
N HIS A 616 11.15 19.82 17.30
CA HIS A 616 10.19 20.34 16.31
C HIS A 616 10.68 21.51 15.44
N LYS A 617 12.01 21.72 15.32
CA LYS A 617 12.60 22.87 14.59
C LYS A 617 13.18 22.55 13.21
N MET A 618 13.56 21.31 12.95
CA MET A 618 14.18 20.88 11.70
C MET A 618 13.46 19.66 11.13
N LEU A 619 13.14 19.69 9.84
CA LEU A 619 12.70 18.53 9.08
C LEU A 619 13.93 17.93 8.39
N HIS A 620 14.23 16.65 8.64
CA HIS A 620 15.37 15.91 8.11
C HIS A 620 14.89 14.91 7.06
N PHE A 621 15.62 14.77 5.95
CA PHE A 621 15.30 13.78 4.93
C PHE A 621 16.51 13.26 4.14
N GLY A 622 16.30 12.18 3.38
CA GLY A 622 17.30 11.55 2.52
C GLY A 622 16.78 10.25 1.91
N ASP A 623 17.45 9.76 0.86
CA ASP A 623 17.15 8.44 0.25
C ASP A 623 17.65 7.30 1.17
N ILE A 624 16.95 6.16 1.21
CA ILE A 624 17.44 4.92 1.84
C ILE A 624 17.56 3.81 0.80
N GLU A 625 18.44 2.84 1.05
CA GLU A 625 18.38 1.50 0.47
C GLU A 625 17.36 0.61 1.22
N GLU A 626 16.89 -0.46 0.57
CA GLU A 626 15.59 -1.11 0.86
C GLU A 626 15.46 -1.80 2.25
N ASP A 627 16.56 -2.08 2.96
CA ASP A 627 16.59 -2.90 4.18
C ASP A 627 16.45 -2.14 5.53
N ALA A 628 16.31 -0.81 5.55
CA ALA A 628 16.39 -0.01 6.79
C ALA A 628 15.12 0.80 7.13
N GLU A 629 14.16 0.16 7.83
CA GLU A 629 12.86 0.75 8.22
C GLU A 629 12.93 2.07 9.01
N ASN A 630 13.98 2.29 9.81
CA ASN A 630 14.09 3.42 10.73
C ASN A 630 15.54 3.97 10.79
N PRO A 631 15.96 4.84 9.86
CA PRO A 631 17.30 5.44 9.88
C PRO A 631 17.48 6.38 11.09
N PRO A 632 18.67 6.39 11.73
CA PRO A 632 19.02 7.40 12.72
C PRO A 632 19.06 8.79 12.04
N ILE A 633 18.70 9.84 12.79
CA ILE A 633 18.56 11.22 12.26
C ILE A 633 19.85 11.82 11.66
N GLU A 634 20.99 11.15 11.85
CA GLU A 634 22.32 11.52 11.39
C GLU A 634 22.64 11.06 9.96
N THR A 635 22.01 9.99 9.45
CA THR A 635 22.21 9.55 8.05
C THR A 635 21.37 10.36 7.05
N LEU A 636 20.37 11.09 7.54
CA LEU A 636 19.54 11.99 6.73
C LEU A 636 20.31 13.29 6.44
N GLN A 637 20.75 13.41 5.19
CA GLN A 637 21.70 14.43 4.74
C GLN A 637 21.03 15.81 4.60
N ASP A 638 19.82 15.85 4.03
CA ASP A 638 19.09 17.08 3.71
C ASP A 638 18.20 17.55 4.87
N LYS A 639 18.11 18.88 5.06
CA LYS A 639 17.49 19.50 6.25
C LYS A 639 16.80 20.82 5.89
N ILE A 640 15.54 20.98 6.29
CA ILE A 640 14.75 22.22 6.15
C ILE A 640 14.39 22.74 7.55
N PRO A 641 14.67 23.99 7.91
CA PRO A 641 14.14 24.60 9.13
C PRO A 641 12.62 24.77 9.03
N VAL A 642 11.89 24.41 10.10
CA VAL A 642 10.42 24.52 10.15
C VAL A 642 9.97 25.99 10.10
N SER A 643 10.82 26.93 10.50
CA SER A 643 10.62 28.38 10.35
C SER A 643 10.48 28.85 8.90
N ASP A 644 11.05 28.09 7.96
CA ASP A 644 11.22 28.53 6.57
C ASP A 644 10.09 28.00 5.68
N ILE A 645 9.22 27.16 6.24
CA ILE A 645 8.04 26.58 5.58
C ILE A 645 6.93 27.64 5.50
N LYS A 646 6.60 28.04 4.28
CA LYS A 646 5.53 28.99 3.98
C LYS A 646 4.15 28.35 3.94
N GLY A 647 4.06 27.10 3.51
CA GLY A 647 2.78 26.41 3.42
C GLY A 647 2.83 24.96 2.97
N LEU A 648 1.67 24.33 3.14
CA LEU A 648 1.34 22.99 2.69
C LEU A 648 0.32 23.10 1.55
N LEU A 649 0.61 22.42 0.43
CA LEU A 649 -0.27 22.24 -0.72
C LEU A 649 -0.70 20.77 -0.80
N THR A 650 -1.86 20.48 -1.40
CA THR A 650 -2.39 19.11 -1.53
C THR A 650 -2.99 18.84 -2.91
N GLY A 651 -2.87 17.61 -3.38
CA GLY A 651 -3.38 17.11 -4.66
C GLY A 651 -3.04 17.98 -5.86
N LYS A 652 -4.08 18.38 -6.61
CA LYS A 652 -3.99 19.22 -7.82
C LYS A 652 -3.22 20.54 -7.64
N ASP A 653 -3.09 21.04 -6.41
CA ASP A 653 -2.43 22.31 -6.12
C ASP A 653 -0.90 22.15 -5.95
N CYS A 654 -0.42 20.91 -5.76
CA CYS A 654 1.00 20.58 -5.74
C CYS A 654 1.67 20.81 -7.10
N PRO A 655 2.88 21.41 -7.17
CA PRO A 655 3.57 21.67 -8.44
C PRO A 655 3.76 20.42 -9.32
N HIS A 656 4.18 19.31 -8.71
CA HIS A 656 4.44 18.04 -9.40
C HIS A 656 3.19 17.39 -10.04
N MET A 657 1.97 17.84 -9.70
CA MET A 657 0.72 17.35 -10.30
C MET A 657 0.16 18.25 -11.41
N LYS A 658 0.73 19.45 -11.61
CA LYS A 658 0.21 20.44 -12.59
C LYS A 658 0.68 20.21 -14.03
N GLU A 659 1.78 19.49 -14.23
CA GLU A 659 2.37 19.28 -15.56
C GLU A 659 1.76 18.09 -16.33
N ASN A 660 1.29 17.07 -15.61
CA ASN A 660 0.86 15.79 -16.19
C ASN A 660 -0.56 15.84 -16.78
N LYS A 661 -0.74 16.48 -17.93
CA LYS A 661 -2.06 16.66 -18.61
C LYS A 661 -2.64 15.40 -19.29
N GLY A 662 -2.15 14.21 -18.93
CA GLY A 662 -2.72 12.92 -19.35
C GLY A 662 -3.86 12.45 -18.43
N LYS A 663 -4.31 11.20 -18.60
CA LYS A 663 -5.17 10.53 -17.60
C LYS A 663 -4.39 10.36 -16.29
N GLN A 664 -4.65 11.20 -15.30
CA GLN A 664 -4.03 11.09 -13.97
C GLN A 664 -4.75 10.01 -13.15
N ASN A 665 -4.01 9.14 -12.44
CA ASN A 665 -4.62 8.27 -11.42
C ASN A 665 -5.15 9.17 -10.29
N LYS A 666 -6.47 9.12 -10.09
CA LYS A 666 -7.17 9.95 -9.11
C LYS A 666 -6.64 9.69 -7.69
N GLU A 667 -6.37 8.43 -7.34
CA GLU A 667 -5.91 8.04 -6.00
C GLU A 667 -4.52 8.63 -5.67
N VAL A 668 -3.62 8.73 -6.67
CA VAL A 668 -2.30 9.37 -6.48
C VAL A 668 -2.40 10.88 -6.27
N LEU A 669 -3.40 11.55 -6.86
CA LEU A 669 -3.71 12.96 -6.54
C LEU A 669 -4.23 13.10 -5.11
N ASP A 670 -5.13 12.20 -4.69
CA ASP A 670 -5.74 12.21 -3.36
C ASP A 670 -4.76 11.82 -2.22
N LEU A 671 -3.51 11.48 -2.56
CA LEU A 671 -2.38 11.17 -1.65
C LEU A 671 -1.18 12.13 -1.78
N ALA A 672 -1.22 13.11 -2.69
CA ALA A 672 -0.11 14.02 -2.96
C ALA A 672 -0.12 15.26 -2.08
N PHE A 673 1.05 15.66 -1.55
CA PHE A 673 1.23 16.93 -0.84
C PHE A 673 2.60 17.56 -1.10
N SER A 674 2.71 18.88 -0.92
CA SER A 674 3.96 19.62 -1.12
C SER A 674 4.19 20.64 -0.01
N ILE A 675 5.40 20.71 0.52
CA ILE A 675 5.87 21.72 1.47
C ILE A 675 6.62 22.79 0.69
N THR A 676 6.21 24.06 0.80
CA THR A 676 6.88 25.20 0.13
C THR A 676 7.76 25.99 1.09
N TYR A 677 8.95 26.39 0.65
CA TYR A 677 9.94 27.15 1.43
C TYR A 677 10.69 28.18 0.56
N ASP A 678 11.41 29.13 1.19
CA ASP A 678 12.16 30.19 0.50
C ASP A 678 13.49 29.68 -0.10
N VAL A 679 14.10 30.30 -1.12
CA VAL A 679 13.85 31.65 -1.71
C VAL A 679 13.33 31.61 -3.16
N GLU A 680 13.51 30.50 -3.90
CA GLU A 680 13.22 30.41 -5.35
C GLU A 680 12.10 29.39 -5.67
N GLU A 681 10.92 29.56 -5.06
CA GLU A 681 9.71 28.71 -5.23
C GLU A 681 9.92 27.19 -5.00
N TYR A 682 10.97 26.80 -4.27
CA TYR A 682 11.25 25.39 -4.01
C TYR A 682 10.14 24.70 -3.22
N SER A 683 9.75 23.52 -3.71
CA SER A 683 8.75 22.66 -3.09
C SER A 683 9.32 21.26 -2.84
N LEU A 684 9.29 20.82 -1.59
CA LEU A 684 9.54 19.42 -1.26
C LEU A 684 8.25 18.64 -1.54
N ASN A 685 8.32 17.65 -2.42
CA ASN A 685 7.17 16.97 -3.01
C ASN A 685 7.01 15.55 -2.44
N PHE A 686 5.81 15.23 -1.94
CA PHE A 686 5.47 13.99 -1.29
C PHE A 686 4.28 13.32 -1.99
N VAL A 687 4.33 11.99 -2.10
CA VAL A 687 3.14 11.14 -2.29
C VAL A 687 3.14 10.16 -1.12
N ALA A 688 2.09 10.20 -0.30
CA ALA A 688 1.99 9.36 0.89
C ALA A 688 1.91 7.87 0.51
N PRO A 689 2.50 6.95 1.30
CA PRO A 689 2.38 5.51 1.05
C PRO A 689 0.95 5.00 1.31
N SER A 690 0.18 5.65 2.19
CA SER A 690 -1.24 5.36 2.43
C SER A 690 -2.07 6.61 2.68
N ARG A 691 -3.40 6.48 2.61
CA ARG A 691 -4.36 7.53 3.01
C ARG A 691 -4.28 7.89 4.49
N THR A 692 -3.88 6.95 5.34
CA THR A 692 -3.63 7.19 6.77
C THR A 692 -2.43 8.10 6.95
N ASP A 693 -1.30 7.79 6.29
CA ASP A 693 -0.07 8.59 6.38
C ASP A 693 -0.26 9.98 5.78
N PHE A 694 -1.04 10.10 4.70
CA PHE A 694 -1.47 11.40 4.18
C PHE A 694 -2.18 12.24 5.25
N CYS A 695 -3.12 11.65 6.00
CA CYS A 695 -3.84 12.35 7.08
C CYS A 695 -2.89 12.72 8.23
N LEU A 696 -2.05 11.78 8.69
CA LEU A 696 -1.10 12.01 9.77
C LEU A 696 -0.09 13.12 9.45
N TRP A 697 0.47 13.13 8.23
CA TRP A 697 1.44 14.13 7.81
C TRP A 697 0.80 15.50 7.53
N THR A 698 -0.35 15.54 6.85
CA THR A 698 -1.02 16.83 6.57
C THR A 698 -1.56 17.50 7.83
N ASP A 699 -2.09 16.74 8.80
CA ASP A 699 -2.44 17.26 10.13
C ASP A 699 -1.18 17.71 10.89
N GLY A 700 -0.13 16.87 10.97
CA GLY A 700 1.07 17.19 11.74
C GLY A 700 1.81 18.43 11.22
N LEU A 701 1.93 18.58 9.90
CA LEU A 701 2.47 19.78 9.26
C LEU A 701 1.56 21.00 9.49
N SER A 702 0.24 20.82 9.52
CA SER A 702 -0.70 21.88 9.89
C SER A 702 -0.52 22.31 11.36
N VAL A 703 -0.30 21.36 12.27
CA VAL A 703 0.01 21.64 13.69
C VAL A 703 1.31 22.45 13.84
N LEU A 704 2.37 22.08 13.12
CA LEU A 704 3.65 22.83 13.09
C LEU A 704 3.47 24.25 12.56
N LEU A 705 2.62 24.45 11.55
CA LEU A 705 2.28 25.75 10.97
C LEU A 705 1.26 26.55 11.80
N GLY A 706 0.94 26.13 13.03
CA GLY A 706 0.00 26.81 13.92
C GLY A 706 -1.45 26.78 13.45
N ARG A 707 -1.79 25.89 12.51
CA ARG A 707 -3.13 25.74 11.94
C ARG A 707 -3.94 24.70 12.74
N GLU A 708 -5.22 24.60 12.40
CA GLU A 708 -6.08 23.50 12.87
C GLU A 708 -5.84 22.24 12.03
N MET A 709 -6.05 21.08 12.66
CA MET A 709 -6.08 19.79 11.96
C MET A 709 -7.42 19.66 11.21
N SER A 710 -7.42 19.01 10.05
CA SER A 710 -8.62 18.96 9.21
C SER A 710 -8.84 17.61 8.52
N SER A 711 -8.01 16.60 8.79
CA SER A 711 -8.14 15.29 8.17
C SER A 711 -9.38 14.51 8.62
N GLU A 712 -9.69 13.46 7.86
CA GLU A 712 -10.73 12.48 8.18
C GLU A 712 -10.33 11.61 9.39
N SER A 713 -9.06 11.21 9.49
CA SER A 713 -8.58 10.40 10.61
C SER A 713 -8.61 11.18 11.94
N MET A 714 -8.29 12.48 11.95
CA MET A 714 -8.41 13.30 13.17
C MET A 714 -9.85 13.36 13.69
N ARG A 715 -10.86 13.49 12.81
CA ARG A 715 -12.26 13.49 13.23
C ARG A 715 -12.67 12.13 13.82
N SER A 716 -12.27 11.04 13.17
CA SER A 716 -12.53 9.68 13.63
C SER A 716 -11.83 9.38 14.97
N GLU A 717 -10.55 9.70 15.11
CA GLU A 717 -9.78 9.55 16.35
C GLU A 717 -10.37 10.39 17.49
N LEU A 718 -10.78 11.64 17.22
CA LEU A 718 -11.44 12.50 18.20
C LEU A 718 -12.79 11.93 18.65
N GLU A 719 -13.60 11.41 17.72
CA GLU A 719 -14.88 10.78 18.03
C GLU A 719 -14.70 9.49 18.84
N ILE A 720 -13.71 8.66 18.50
CA ILE A 720 -13.35 7.44 19.24
C ILE A 720 -12.88 7.80 20.66
N LEU A 721 -11.97 8.77 20.80
CA LEU A 721 -11.46 9.21 22.10
C LEU A 721 -12.56 9.84 22.97
N LEU A 722 -13.42 10.70 22.40
CA LEU A 722 -14.59 11.24 23.10
C LEU A 722 -15.52 10.11 23.54
N SER A 723 -15.88 9.19 22.63
CA SER A 723 -16.74 8.04 22.91
C SER A 723 -16.19 7.16 24.04
N MET A 724 -14.89 6.91 24.05
CA MET A 724 -14.20 6.14 25.10
C MET A 724 -14.17 6.89 26.44
N GLU A 725 -13.72 8.15 26.45
CA GLU A 725 -13.58 8.94 27.67
C GLU A 725 -14.95 9.17 28.34
N ILE A 726 -15.98 9.47 27.55
CA ILE A 726 -17.35 9.61 28.05
C ILE A 726 -17.86 8.29 28.64
N LYS A 727 -17.63 7.15 27.98
CA LYS A 727 -17.99 5.85 28.54
C LYS A 727 -17.30 5.63 29.88
N LEU A 728 -16.00 5.94 30.00
CA LEU A 728 -15.28 5.86 31.28
C LEU A 728 -15.91 6.75 32.36
N ARG A 729 -16.28 8.01 32.06
CA ARG A 729 -16.99 8.89 33.02
C ARG A 729 -18.42 8.45 33.34
N LEU A 730 -19.06 7.65 32.47
CA LEU A 730 -20.41 7.12 32.68
C LEU A 730 -20.42 5.76 33.40
N LEU A 731 -19.29 5.07 33.55
CA LEU A 731 -19.20 3.85 34.38
C LEU A 731 -19.57 4.14 35.84
N ASP A 732 -19.13 5.29 36.38
CA ASP A 732 -19.48 5.75 37.74
C ASP A 732 -20.99 6.03 37.92
N LEU A 733 -21.74 6.08 36.81
CA LEU A 733 -23.19 6.34 36.74
C LEU A 733 -23.97 5.17 36.12
N GLU A 734 -23.38 3.97 36.00
CA GLU A 734 -24.03 2.84 35.34
C GLU A 734 -25.34 2.46 36.07
N ASN A 735 -26.45 2.41 35.33
CA ASN A 735 -27.84 2.26 35.83
C ASN A 735 -28.43 3.47 36.58
N ILE A 736 -27.75 4.63 36.63
CA ILE A 736 -28.29 5.88 37.19
C ILE A 736 -28.84 6.76 36.07
N SER A 737 -30.10 7.19 36.16
CA SER A 737 -30.71 8.09 35.18
C SER A 737 -30.05 9.48 35.22
N ILE A 738 -29.37 9.86 34.14
CA ILE A 738 -28.78 11.20 33.98
C ILE A 738 -29.91 12.24 33.94
N PRO A 739 -29.94 13.24 34.84
CA PRO A 739 -30.99 14.25 34.85
C PRO A 739 -30.73 15.33 33.78
N ASP A 740 -31.76 15.72 33.02
CA ASP A 740 -31.67 16.77 31.98
C ASP A 740 -31.18 18.13 32.51
N ASN A 741 -31.43 18.40 33.80
CA ASN A 741 -31.04 19.63 34.47
C ASN A 741 -30.21 19.28 35.72
N ALA A 742 -29.08 19.97 35.90
CA ALA A 742 -28.23 19.80 37.07
C ALA A 742 -29.02 20.10 38.38
N PRO A 743 -29.01 19.20 39.38
CA PRO A 743 -29.63 19.47 40.68
C PRO A 743 -29.06 20.74 41.32
N ALA A 744 -29.93 21.55 41.93
CA ALA A 744 -29.52 22.80 42.55
C ALA A 744 -28.53 22.55 43.70
N ILE A 745 -27.31 23.09 43.57
CA ILE A 745 -26.27 22.98 44.60
C ILE A 745 -26.80 23.59 45.91
N PRO A 746 -26.82 22.84 47.03
CA PRO A 746 -27.26 23.37 48.32
C PRO A 746 -26.43 24.60 48.74
N LYS A 747 -27.04 25.51 49.50
CA LYS A 747 -26.31 26.63 50.10
C LYS A 747 -25.16 26.09 50.97
N PRO A 748 -23.98 26.75 50.98
CA PRO A 748 -22.88 26.32 51.84
C PRO A 748 -23.32 26.28 53.31
N PRO A 749 -22.78 25.35 54.12
CA PRO A 749 -23.05 25.30 55.55
C PRO A 749 -22.79 26.64 56.25
N THR A 750 -23.58 26.95 57.28
CA THR A 750 -23.43 28.18 58.08
C THR A 750 -22.14 28.26 58.88
N ASN A 751 -21.43 27.13 59.01
CA ASN A 751 -20.13 26.99 59.65
C ASN A 751 -19.34 25.85 58.97
N TYR A 752 -18.02 25.99 58.89
CA TYR A 752 -17.11 24.96 58.38
C TYR A 752 -16.75 23.91 59.45
N ASN A 753 -17.68 23.62 60.36
CA ASN A 753 -17.55 22.56 61.35
C ASN A 753 -17.97 21.25 60.68
N PHE A 754 -17.07 20.64 59.93
CA PHE A 754 -17.34 19.37 59.24
C PHE A 754 -17.71 18.27 60.24
N CYS A 755 -18.62 17.37 59.86
CA CYS A 755 -19.05 16.25 60.72
C CYS A 755 -17.96 15.18 60.96
N TYR A 756 -16.80 15.31 60.30
CA TYR A 756 -15.64 14.44 60.39
C TYR A 756 -14.37 15.30 60.41
N ASP A 757 -13.53 15.10 61.43
CA ASP A 757 -12.19 15.69 61.46
C ASP A 757 -11.24 14.87 60.58
N PHE A 758 -10.79 15.45 59.47
CA PHE A 758 -9.82 14.85 58.56
C PHE A 758 -8.36 14.94 59.07
N SER A 759 -8.15 15.26 60.35
CA SER A 759 -6.85 15.63 60.92
C SER A 759 -5.92 14.45 61.27
N HIS A 760 -6.24 13.22 60.83
CA HIS A 760 -5.42 12.01 61.03
C HIS A 760 -5.33 11.20 59.74
N ASN A 761 -4.27 11.43 58.95
CA ASN A 761 -3.47 10.42 58.25
C ASN A 761 -2.32 11.09 57.44
N GLU A 762 -1.47 11.87 58.11
CA GLU A 762 -0.12 12.19 57.63
C GLU A 762 0.91 11.64 58.63
N GLN A 763 1.31 10.37 58.42
CA GLN A 763 2.51 9.74 58.99
C GLN A 763 2.88 8.49 58.20
#